data_AF-A0A0F8V1C2-F1
#
_entry.id   AF-A0A0F8V1C2-F1
#
_cell.length_a   1.000
_cell.length_b   1.000
_cell.length_c   1.000
_cell.angle_alpha   90.00
_cell.angle_beta   90.00
_cell.angle_gamma   90.00
#
_symmetry.space_group_name_H-M   'P 1'
#
loop_
_entity.id
_entity.type
_entity.pdbx_description
1 polymer ?
#
loop_
_entity_poly.entity_id
_entity_poly.type
_entity_poly.pdbx_seq_one_letter_code
_entity_poly.pdbx_strand_id
1 'polypeptide(L)'
;MTVVSESFTTIPILDFSLSTAPETKASFLADLRNALVNVGFFYLTNAPVAPHVTQELVAKTKEIFDLPLEKKREIEMVHSKHFLGYSRLGAEITARKPDYREQFDFATELPAPPPEAPLYRNIRGPNQWPDEAVIPGFRRSVEAYLAELSPVADQFQGLIAEALHLHPAALKPFFEVPLQQKMKLIKYPPPSTEAEAQGVGAHKDSEFLTFLLQVPPHRGLEVQNKSGDWISAPPIEGSLVVNIGRALEAITGGVCTATTHRVSLEPSNYVDAQGRPLGPRFSIPVFQGMSLDLSAEDISLDIPEHIQDLILDKRVRSDAEATFNSMFRSRVGEGTLIHRVISHQDVGLFGKDIYVSPTGSDNAAGTIDAPLKSIQLAVDRATGGTTIYLRGGRYSPTANIQITKSGTSPAPYILRAYGGESVMIDGEGLPGTPAGSDASLPNKERGILHIEKADYWEFYDLELINGPYGVYAQDSSNNHYERIVTRDNYETGFHLQGDSSNNLVLYLDSYANRDPRKNGESADGFACKEGSGDGNVLRGARLWNNVDDGLDLWEFKSGVTIEDTISWGNGFNRWNFAPFKGDGNGFKLGGGNDGDIGPANHRVINSIAFGNSKDGFTDNSQPGKFELLRNTAWNNGAMGFRFHTAAATLTGNIAASNGEAPTSLSKAQISRGNSWNDGKTWNDASFVSVDTRLVQGARDIHGKIKPSDFLLPTSGGTIGATTDWND
;
A
#
# COMPACT_ATOMS: atom_id res chain seq x y z
N MET A 1 -59.28 3.90 -25.62
CA MET A 1 -58.11 3.78 -26.51
C MET A 1 -56.88 3.99 -25.65
N THR A 2 -56.11 2.95 -25.40
CA THR A 2 -54.87 2.99 -24.63
C THR A 2 -53.81 3.66 -25.50
N VAL A 3 -53.41 4.88 -25.16
CA VAL A 3 -52.27 5.54 -25.81
C VAL A 3 -51.02 4.84 -25.28
N VAL A 4 -50.49 3.90 -26.07
CA VAL A 4 -49.15 3.36 -25.83
C VAL A 4 -48.20 4.51 -26.16
N SER A 5 -47.47 5.04 -25.19
CA SER A 5 -46.38 5.98 -25.53
C SER A 5 -45.36 5.21 -26.36
N GLU A 6 -45.06 5.66 -27.58
CA GLU A 6 -44.05 5.01 -28.42
C GLU A 6 -42.71 4.93 -27.68
N SER A 7 -42.16 3.73 -27.53
CA SER A 7 -40.81 3.53 -26.97
C SER A 7 -39.77 4.14 -27.90
N PHE A 8 -38.73 4.77 -27.33
CA PHE A 8 -37.67 5.34 -28.15
C PHE A 8 -36.91 4.25 -28.92
N THR A 9 -36.48 4.59 -30.14
CA THR A 9 -35.68 3.74 -31.04
C THR A 9 -34.32 4.35 -31.35
N THR A 10 -34.08 5.59 -30.92
CA THR A 10 -32.82 6.33 -31.07
C THR A 10 -32.54 7.15 -29.81
N ILE A 11 -31.26 7.42 -29.55
CA ILE A 11 -30.83 8.27 -28.44
C ILE A 11 -30.78 9.73 -28.92
N PRO A 12 -31.46 10.69 -28.25
CA PRO A 12 -31.46 12.10 -28.62
C PRO A 12 -30.06 12.71 -28.66
N ILE A 13 -29.85 13.71 -29.51
CA ILE A 13 -28.62 14.51 -29.57
C ILE A 13 -28.98 15.94 -29.21
N LEU A 14 -28.33 16.48 -28.18
CA LEU A 14 -28.52 17.82 -27.68
C LEU A 14 -27.25 18.64 -27.89
N ASP A 15 -27.41 19.81 -28.50
CA ASP A 15 -26.32 20.77 -28.68
C ASP A 15 -26.24 21.70 -27.47
N PHE A 16 -25.19 21.56 -26.66
CA PHE A 16 -25.01 22.33 -25.43
C PHE A 16 -24.91 23.83 -25.68
N SER A 17 -24.43 24.27 -26.86
CA SER A 17 -24.30 25.69 -27.18
C SER A 17 -25.66 26.42 -27.17
N LEU A 18 -26.76 25.68 -27.42
CA LEU A 18 -28.12 26.21 -27.42
C LEU A 18 -28.67 26.49 -26.00
N SER A 19 -28.00 26.00 -24.95
CA SER A 19 -28.48 26.11 -23.56
C SER A 19 -28.32 27.49 -22.92
N THR A 20 -27.54 28.38 -23.55
CA THR A 20 -27.12 29.66 -22.97
C THR A 20 -27.86 30.88 -23.54
N ALA A 21 -28.13 30.89 -24.86
CA ALA A 21 -28.75 32.04 -25.52
C ALA A 21 -30.29 32.04 -25.32
N PRO A 22 -30.92 33.16 -24.95
CA PRO A 22 -32.37 33.23 -24.69
C PRO A 22 -33.24 32.71 -25.83
N GLU A 23 -32.85 32.98 -27.07
CA GLU A 23 -33.54 32.57 -28.29
C GLU A 23 -33.53 31.05 -28.55
N THR A 24 -32.51 30.33 -28.08
CA THR A 24 -32.36 28.88 -28.31
C THR A 24 -32.63 28.03 -27.07
N LYS A 25 -32.49 28.63 -25.87
CA LYS A 25 -32.59 27.93 -24.59
C LYS A 25 -33.95 27.25 -24.41
N ALA A 26 -35.04 27.88 -24.85
CA ALA A 26 -36.38 27.30 -24.75
C ALA A 26 -36.50 25.97 -25.53
N SER A 27 -35.92 25.89 -26.73
CA SER A 27 -35.89 24.65 -27.53
C SER A 27 -35.03 23.59 -26.85
N PHE A 28 -33.82 23.97 -26.40
CA PHE A 28 -32.93 23.08 -25.67
C PHE A 28 -33.59 22.48 -24.43
N LEU A 29 -34.31 23.29 -23.63
CA LEU A 29 -35.03 22.82 -22.43
C LEU A 29 -36.19 21.87 -22.77
N ALA A 30 -36.84 22.03 -23.92
CA ALA A 30 -37.87 21.11 -24.39
C ALA A 30 -37.26 19.76 -24.80
N ASP A 31 -36.16 19.78 -25.56
CA ASP A 31 -35.44 18.57 -25.97
C ASP A 31 -34.83 17.83 -24.76
N LEU A 32 -34.27 18.59 -23.82
CA LEU A 32 -33.76 18.06 -22.55
C LEU A 32 -34.87 17.41 -21.74
N ARG A 33 -36.04 18.04 -21.60
CA ARG A 33 -37.17 17.42 -20.90
C ARG A 33 -37.62 16.13 -21.57
N ASN A 34 -37.67 16.10 -22.89
CA ASN A 34 -38.00 14.87 -23.62
C ASN A 34 -36.97 13.76 -23.32
N ALA A 35 -35.67 14.09 -23.36
CA ALA A 35 -34.61 13.14 -23.01
C ALA A 35 -34.74 12.66 -21.55
N LEU A 36 -34.96 13.56 -20.59
CA LEU A 36 -35.12 13.24 -19.16
C LEU A 36 -36.31 12.31 -18.90
N VAL A 37 -37.47 12.60 -19.50
CA VAL A 37 -38.73 11.90 -19.17
C VAL A 37 -38.88 10.60 -19.96
N ASN A 38 -38.52 10.61 -21.25
CA ASN A 38 -38.87 9.51 -22.15
C ASN A 38 -37.71 8.54 -22.42
N VAL A 39 -36.46 9.00 -22.26
CA VAL A 39 -35.28 8.22 -22.68
C VAL A 39 -34.33 7.91 -21.53
N GLY A 40 -34.04 8.88 -20.66
CA GLY A 40 -33.02 8.77 -19.61
C GLY A 40 -31.57 8.83 -20.11
N PHE A 41 -31.37 9.05 -21.40
CA PHE A 41 -30.08 9.12 -22.10
C PHE A 41 -30.13 10.17 -23.20
N PHE A 42 -29.00 10.83 -23.46
CA PHE A 42 -28.79 11.67 -24.65
C PHE A 42 -27.29 11.82 -24.96
N TYR A 43 -26.96 12.12 -26.21
CA TYR A 43 -25.65 12.67 -26.57
C TYR A 43 -25.65 14.16 -26.34
N LEU A 44 -24.54 14.67 -25.80
CA LEU A 44 -24.28 16.09 -25.63
C LEU A 44 -23.13 16.50 -26.54
N THR A 45 -23.43 17.32 -27.55
CA THR A 45 -22.42 17.91 -28.45
C THR A 45 -22.10 19.33 -28.03
N ASN A 46 -20.94 19.84 -28.49
CA ASN A 46 -20.49 21.21 -28.23
C ASN A 46 -20.44 21.59 -26.73
N ALA A 47 -20.22 20.60 -25.85
CA ALA A 47 -19.87 20.87 -24.47
C ALA A 47 -18.52 21.62 -24.43
N PRO A 48 -18.33 22.58 -23.51
CA PRO A 48 -17.12 23.40 -23.42
C PRO A 48 -15.95 22.64 -22.77
N VAL A 49 -15.68 21.42 -23.25
CA VAL A 49 -14.49 20.64 -22.92
C VAL A 49 -13.58 20.65 -24.14
N ALA A 50 -12.36 21.15 -23.98
CA ALA A 50 -11.45 21.36 -25.09
C ALA A 50 -11.04 20.01 -25.72
N PRO A 51 -11.00 19.90 -27.06
CA PRO A 51 -10.62 18.65 -27.73
C PRO A 51 -9.25 18.12 -27.30
N HIS A 52 -8.27 19.00 -27.04
CA HIS A 52 -6.93 18.57 -26.61
C HIS A 52 -6.94 17.94 -25.21
N VAL A 53 -7.81 18.37 -24.30
CA VAL A 53 -7.94 17.81 -22.94
C VAL A 53 -8.49 16.39 -22.99
N THR A 54 -9.54 16.15 -23.79
CA THR A 54 -10.08 14.80 -23.99
C THR A 54 -9.08 13.88 -24.69
N GLN A 55 -8.35 14.38 -25.69
CA GLN A 55 -7.31 13.63 -26.39
C GLN A 55 -6.15 13.24 -25.46
N GLU A 56 -5.68 14.17 -24.63
CA GLU A 56 -4.60 13.92 -23.66
C GLU A 56 -5.04 12.89 -22.61
N LEU A 57 -6.25 13.03 -22.05
CA LEU A 57 -6.79 12.05 -21.10
C LEU A 57 -6.91 10.66 -21.73
N VAL A 58 -7.38 10.56 -22.98
CA VAL A 58 -7.47 9.27 -23.70
C VAL A 58 -6.09 8.65 -23.91
N ALA A 59 -5.08 9.46 -24.25
CA ALA A 59 -3.70 8.98 -24.39
C ALA A 59 -3.17 8.44 -23.04
N LYS A 60 -3.32 9.22 -21.96
CA LYS A 60 -2.87 8.85 -20.61
C LYS A 60 -3.63 7.65 -20.03
N THR A 61 -4.91 7.50 -20.39
CA THR A 61 -5.70 6.31 -20.07
C THR A 61 -5.10 5.06 -20.69
N LYS A 62 -4.66 5.11 -21.95
CA LYS A 62 -4.01 3.96 -22.60
C LYS A 62 -2.67 3.65 -21.92
N GLU A 63 -1.86 4.68 -21.66
CA GLU A 63 -0.55 4.54 -20.99
C GLU A 63 -0.66 3.86 -19.62
N ILE A 64 -1.62 4.26 -18.76
CA ILE A 64 -1.77 3.66 -17.43
C ILE A 64 -2.20 2.19 -17.48
N PHE A 65 -3.00 1.79 -18.47
CA PHE A 65 -3.40 0.40 -18.64
C PHE A 65 -2.30 -0.50 -19.21
N ASP A 66 -1.33 0.07 -19.91
CA ASP A 66 -0.18 -0.60 -20.50
C ASP A 66 0.98 -0.78 -19.48
N LEU A 67 0.87 -0.20 -18.29
CA LEU A 67 1.85 -0.44 -17.22
C LEU A 67 1.94 -1.91 -16.81
N PRO A 68 3.15 -2.37 -16.40
CA PRO A 68 3.31 -3.66 -15.73
C PRO A 68 2.36 -3.79 -14.53
N LEU A 69 1.85 -5.01 -14.30
CA LEU A 69 0.87 -5.27 -13.24
C LEU A 69 1.35 -4.79 -11.87
N GLU A 70 2.62 -5.00 -11.53
CA GLU A 70 3.17 -4.56 -10.24
C GLU A 70 3.08 -3.05 -10.05
N LYS A 71 3.30 -2.26 -11.11
CA LYS A 71 3.13 -0.79 -11.06
C LYS A 71 1.66 -0.36 -10.92
N LYS A 72 0.74 -1.11 -11.52
CA LYS A 72 -0.70 -0.88 -11.30
C LYS A 72 -1.12 -1.23 -9.87
N ARG A 73 -0.48 -2.23 -9.25
CA ARG A 73 -0.77 -2.69 -7.89
C ARG A 73 -0.27 -1.75 -6.79
N GLU A 74 0.75 -0.93 -7.06
CA GLU A 74 1.21 0.12 -6.13
C GLU A 74 0.05 1.06 -5.74
N ILE A 75 -0.87 1.34 -6.66
CA ILE A 75 -2.05 2.19 -6.46
C ILE A 75 -3.37 1.38 -6.45
N GLU A 76 -3.32 0.11 -6.03
CA GLU A 76 -4.51 -0.75 -5.92
C GLU A 76 -5.54 -0.18 -4.93
N MET A 77 -6.83 -0.29 -5.27
CA MET A 77 -7.92 0.30 -4.48
C MET A 77 -7.90 -0.16 -3.01
N VAL A 78 -7.40 -1.38 -2.76
CA VAL A 78 -7.24 -1.95 -1.41
C VAL A 78 -6.28 -1.16 -0.51
N HIS A 79 -5.45 -0.26 -1.06
CA HIS A 79 -4.59 0.64 -0.28
C HIS A 79 -5.30 1.98 0.06
N SER A 80 -6.55 2.16 -0.38
CA SER A 80 -7.34 3.37 -0.15
C SER A 80 -8.67 3.06 0.50
N LYS A 81 -8.81 3.46 1.77
CA LYS A 81 -10.11 3.50 2.46
C LYS A 81 -11.16 4.40 1.78
N HIS A 82 -10.74 5.12 0.73
CA HIS A 82 -11.58 6.01 -0.08
C HIS A 82 -12.16 5.37 -1.34
N PHE A 83 -11.89 4.08 -1.57
CA PHE A 83 -12.37 3.34 -2.74
C PHE A 83 -11.92 4.00 -4.06
N LEU A 84 -10.66 4.51 -4.06
CA LEU A 84 -10.01 5.12 -5.21
C LEU A 84 -8.72 4.34 -5.51
N GLY A 85 -8.44 4.03 -6.77
CA GLY A 85 -7.27 3.24 -7.19
C GLY A 85 -7.61 2.18 -8.23
N TYR A 86 -6.65 1.29 -8.49
CA TYR A 86 -6.74 0.21 -9.47
C TYR A 86 -7.63 -0.95 -8.97
N SER A 87 -8.45 -1.50 -9.87
CA SER A 87 -9.18 -2.76 -9.69
C SER A 87 -8.85 -3.72 -10.83
N ARG A 88 -8.53 -4.96 -10.45
CA ARG A 88 -8.05 -6.00 -11.37
C ARG A 88 -9.13 -6.42 -12.38
N LEU A 89 -8.68 -7.05 -13.47
CA LEU A 89 -9.56 -7.66 -14.45
C LEU A 89 -10.53 -8.64 -13.78
N GLY A 90 -11.84 -8.42 -13.95
CA GLY A 90 -12.87 -9.31 -13.38
C GLY A 90 -13.15 -9.10 -11.88
N ALA A 91 -12.56 -8.09 -11.24
CA ALA A 91 -12.80 -7.80 -9.83
C ALA A 91 -14.21 -7.23 -9.56
N GLU A 92 -14.77 -6.52 -10.53
CA GLU A 92 -16.09 -5.88 -10.44
C GLU A 92 -17.22 -6.85 -10.73
N ILE A 93 -18.35 -6.70 -10.05
CA ILE A 93 -19.52 -7.58 -10.21
C ILE A 93 -20.75 -6.75 -10.53
N THR A 94 -21.32 -6.93 -11.72
CA THR A 94 -22.62 -6.37 -12.11
C THR A 94 -23.58 -7.50 -12.48
N ALA A 95 -24.89 -7.34 -12.27
CA ALA A 95 -25.89 -8.38 -12.58
C ALA A 95 -25.53 -9.78 -12.01
N ARG A 96 -24.83 -9.81 -10.86
CA ARG A 96 -24.33 -11.01 -10.17
C ARG A 96 -23.31 -11.85 -10.96
N LYS A 97 -22.62 -11.24 -11.92
CA LYS A 97 -21.54 -11.86 -12.69
C LYS A 97 -20.31 -10.94 -12.72
N PRO A 98 -19.09 -11.49 -12.75
CA PRO A 98 -17.90 -10.69 -12.97
C PRO A 98 -17.97 -9.90 -14.29
N ASP A 99 -17.60 -8.63 -14.23
CA ASP A 99 -17.47 -7.74 -15.36
C ASP A 99 -16.10 -7.95 -16.01
N TYR A 100 -16.04 -8.28 -17.31
CA TYR A 100 -14.79 -8.50 -18.04
C TYR A 100 -14.11 -7.17 -18.40
N ARG A 101 -13.64 -6.49 -17.35
CA ARG A 101 -12.95 -5.19 -17.40
C ARG A 101 -11.89 -5.09 -16.31
N GLU A 102 -10.83 -4.34 -16.58
CA GLU A 102 -9.95 -3.76 -15.57
C GLU A 102 -10.22 -2.24 -15.49
N GLN A 103 -10.04 -1.62 -14.31
CA GLN A 103 -10.37 -0.20 -14.13
C GLN A 103 -9.48 0.53 -13.12
N PHE A 104 -9.47 1.86 -13.22
CA PHE A 104 -8.96 2.76 -12.19
C PHE A 104 -10.05 3.75 -11.78
N ASP A 105 -10.27 3.89 -10.48
CA ASP A 105 -11.19 4.87 -9.89
C ASP A 105 -10.39 6.10 -9.42
N PHE A 106 -10.69 7.25 -10.01
CA PHE A 106 -10.18 8.56 -9.61
C PHE A 106 -11.33 9.49 -9.24
N ALA A 107 -11.02 10.68 -8.78
CA ALA A 107 -12.00 11.66 -8.37
C ALA A 107 -11.45 13.09 -8.40
N THR A 108 -12.33 14.08 -8.26
CA THR A 108 -11.92 15.43 -7.87
C THR A 108 -11.06 15.35 -6.60
N GLU A 109 -9.87 15.94 -6.62
CA GLU A 109 -8.95 15.86 -5.49
C GLU A 109 -9.55 16.54 -4.26
N LEU A 110 -9.61 15.81 -3.14
CA LEU A 110 -10.04 16.33 -1.84
C LEU A 110 -9.18 15.74 -0.72
N PRO A 111 -9.02 16.44 0.41
CA PRO A 111 -8.36 15.88 1.57
C PRO A 111 -9.17 14.73 2.17
N ALA A 112 -8.51 13.89 2.97
CA ALA A 112 -9.19 12.87 3.75
C ALA A 112 -10.15 13.53 4.76
N PRO A 113 -11.32 12.93 5.05
CA PRO A 113 -12.19 13.40 6.12
C PRO A 113 -11.47 13.32 7.47
N PRO A 114 -11.85 14.17 8.44
CA PRO A 114 -11.28 14.12 9.78
C PRO A 114 -11.61 12.78 10.46
N PRO A 115 -10.76 12.27 11.37
CA PRO A 115 -10.94 10.96 12.01
C PRO A 115 -12.29 10.76 12.72
N GLU A 116 -12.89 11.83 13.24
CA GLU A 116 -14.18 11.87 13.92
C GLU A 116 -15.40 11.90 12.99
N ALA A 117 -15.19 12.03 11.67
CA ALA A 117 -16.28 12.04 10.71
C ALA A 117 -17.04 10.70 10.70
N PRO A 118 -18.35 10.70 10.39
CA PRO A 118 -19.10 9.46 10.19
C PRO A 118 -18.41 8.54 9.19
N LEU A 119 -18.45 7.21 9.43
CA LEU A 119 -17.72 6.22 8.65
C LEU A 119 -17.94 6.34 7.13
N TYR A 120 -19.17 6.65 6.70
CA TYR A 120 -19.49 6.81 5.29
C TYR A 120 -18.74 7.96 4.61
N ARG A 121 -18.20 8.93 5.35
CA ARG A 121 -17.34 9.98 4.78
C ARG A 121 -16.03 9.43 4.24
N ASN A 122 -15.59 8.25 4.69
CA ASN A 122 -14.41 7.62 4.13
C ASN A 122 -14.54 7.34 2.64
N ILE A 123 -15.73 7.21 2.04
CA ILE A 123 -15.85 7.05 0.56
C ILE A 123 -15.40 8.29 -0.23
N ARG A 124 -15.02 9.37 0.46
CA ARG A 124 -14.37 10.56 -0.08
C ARG A 124 -12.99 10.71 0.51
N GLY A 125 -12.05 11.21 -0.28
CA GLY A 125 -10.68 11.46 0.14
C GLY A 125 -9.72 11.56 -1.06
N PRO A 126 -8.40 11.58 -0.80
CA PRO A 126 -7.39 11.76 -1.83
C PRO A 126 -7.33 10.59 -2.81
N ASN A 127 -6.95 10.89 -4.04
CA ASN A 127 -6.64 9.89 -5.05
C ASN A 127 -5.31 9.17 -4.77
N GLN A 128 -5.15 7.98 -5.33
CA GLN A 128 -3.87 7.28 -5.42
C GLN A 128 -3.26 7.53 -6.79
N TRP A 129 -2.23 8.37 -6.86
CA TRP A 129 -1.60 8.75 -8.14
C TRP A 129 -0.43 7.81 -8.48
N PRO A 130 -0.27 7.39 -9.75
CA PRO A 130 0.95 6.72 -10.17
C PRO A 130 2.14 7.68 -10.03
N ASP A 131 3.33 7.13 -9.86
CA ASP A 131 4.57 7.92 -9.83
C ASP A 131 4.72 8.76 -11.12
N GLU A 132 4.99 10.06 -10.96
CA GLU A 132 5.18 11.01 -12.04
C GLU A 132 6.36 10.62 -12.95
N ALA A 133 7.36 9.89 -12.43
CA ALA A 133 8.45 9.35 -13.22
C ALA A 133 8.02 8.19 -14.14
N VAL A 134 6.93 7.50 -13.81
CA VAL A 134 6.41 6.33 -14.55
C VAL A 134 5.44 6.76 -15.64
N ILE A 135 4.53 7.69 -15.35
CA ILE A 135 3.62 8.30 -16.34
C ILE A 135 3.58 9.83 -16.17
N PRO A 136 4.56 10.55 -16.73
CA PRO A 136 4.61 12.00 -16.62
C PRO A 136 3.33 12.67 -17.11
N GLY A 137 2.80 13.61 -16.34
CA GLY A 137 1.60 14.38 -16.64
C GLY A 137 0.27 13.64 -16.45
N PHE A 138 0.27 12.39 -15.96
CA PHE A 138 -0.97 11.63 -15.76
C PHE A 138 -1.96 12.36 -14.85
N ARG A 139 -1.51 12.74 -13.63
CA ARG A 139 -2.34 13.46 -12.66
C ARG A 139 -2.94 14.73 -13.27
N ARG A 140 -2.11 15.52 -13.94
CA ARG A 140 -2.51 16.77 -14.59
C ARG A 140 -3.61 16.54 -15.63
N SER A 141 -3.52 15.49 -16.45
CA SER A 141 -4.52 15.17 -17.46
C SER A 141 -5.89 14.85 -16.86
N VAL A 142 -5.92 14.09 -15.75
CA VAL A 142 -7.15 13.76 -15.02
C VAL A 142 -7.77 15.00 -14.39
N GLU A 143 -6.94 15.79 -13.69
CA GLU A 143 -7.39 17.03 -13.03
C GLU A 143 -7.92 18.05 -14.05
N ALA A 144 -7.25 18.22 -15.20
CA ALA A 144 -7.68 19.12 -16.26
C ALA A 144 -9.04 18.74 -16.84
N TYR A 145 -9.26 17.45 -17.14
CA TYR A 145 -10.55 16.99 -17.66
C TYR A 145 -11.69 17.17 -16.65
N LEU A 146 -11.47 16.81 -15.39
CA LEU A 146 -12.47 17.03 -14.33
C LEU A 146 -12.76 18.52 -14.12
N ALA A 147 -11.75 19.38 -14.22
CA ALA A 147 -11.91 20.82 -14.08
C ALA A 147 -12.75 21.44 -15.22
N GLU A 148 -12.61 20.98 -16.46
CA GLU A 148 -13.42 21.46 -17.58
C GLU A 148 -14.84 20.87 -17.60
N LEU A 149 -15.01 19.63 -17.14
CA LEU A 149 -16.32 18.97 -17.09
C LEU A 149 -17.18 19.47 -15.90
N SER A 150 -16.57 19.84 -14.78
CA SER A 150 -17.29 20.26 -13.57
C SER A 150 -18.29 21.41 -13.83
N PRO A 151 -17.94 22.52 -14.50
CA PRO A 151 -18.88 23.58 -14.83
C PRO A 151 -20.07 23.13 -15.69
N VAL A 152 -19.84 22.16 -16.60
CA VAL A 152 -20.92 21.59 -17.43
C VAL A 152 -21.90 20.84 -16.53
N ALA A 153 -21.38 19.95 -15.67
CA ALA A 153 -22.18 19.18 -14.73
C ALA A 153 -22.96 20.08 -13.75
N ASP A 154 -22.36 21.18 -13.28
CA ASP A 154 -23.03 22.14 -12.41
C ASP A 154 -24.15 22.91 -13.14
N GLN A 155 -23.94 23.29 -14.40
CA GLN A 155 -24.99 23.94 -15.20
C GLN A 155 -26.19 23.03 -15.44
N PHE A 156 -25.99 21.72 -15.59
CA PHE A 156 -27.09 20.77 -15.74
C PHE A 156 -28.03 20.72 -14.54
N GLN A 157 -27.57 21.05 -13.33
CA GLN A 157 -28.46 21.18 -12.16
C GLN A 157 -29.54 22.25 -12.40
N GLY A 158 -29.16 23.39 -13.00
CA GLY A 158 -30.10 24.46 -13.33
C GLY A 158 -30.94 24.16 -14.57
N LEU A 159 -30.31 23.63 -15.62
CA LEU A 159 -31.00 23.29 -16.87
C LEU A 159 -32.07 22.20 -16.66
N ILE A 160 -31.79 21.20 -15.82
CA ILE A 160 -32.78 20.17 -15.45
C ILE A 160 -33.92 20.80 -14.66
N ALA A 161 -33.62 21.65 -13.67
CA ALA A 161 -34.66 22.34 -12.92
C ALA A 161 -35.58 23.16 -13.85
N GLU A 162 -35.00 23.96 -14.75
CA GLU A 162 -35.77 24.75 -15.73
C GLU A 162 -36.56 23.87 -16.72
N ALA A 163 -35.99 22.76 -17.19
CA ALA A 163 -36.67 21.80 -18.06
C ALA A 163 -37.90 21.18 -17.36
N LEU A 164 -37.84 21.03 -16.04
CA LEU A 164 -38.95 20.59 -15.18
C LEU A 164 -39.83 21.75 -14.69
N HIS A 165 -39.67 22.96 -15.24
CA HIS A 165 -40.40 24.18 -14.85
C HIS A 165 -40.23 24.57 -13.36
N LEU A 166 -39.09 24.24 -12.77
CA LEU A 166 -38.69 24.63 -11.42
C LEU A 166 -37.80 25.87 -11.46
N HIS A 167 -37.59 26.48 -10.30
CA HIS A 167 -36.59 27.53 -10.15
C HIS A 167 -35.18 26.98 -10.47
N PRO A 168 -34.30 27.69 -11.21
CA PRO A 168 -32.98 27.18 -11.63
C PRO A 168 -32.05 26.76 -10.48
N ALA A 169 -32.34 27.17 -9.25
CA ALA A 169 -31.57 26.81 -8.06
C ALA A 169 -32.19 25.64 -7.25
N ALA A 170 -33.33 25.08 -7.68
CA ALA A 170 -34.10 24.10 -6.91
C ALA A 170 -33.32 22.82 -6.57
N LEU A 171 -32.37 22.43 -7.42
CA LEU A 171 -31.56 21.23 -7.21
C LEU A 171 -30.24 21.48 -6.43
N LYS A 172 -29.81 22.74 -6.28
CA LYS A 172 -28.54 23.09 -5.62
C LYS A 172 -28.40 22.55 -4.19
N PRO A 173 -29.44 22.56 -3.33
CA PRO A 173 -29.33 22.06 -1.96
C PRO A 173 -28.94 20.58 -1.86
N PHE A 174 -29.06 19.80 -2.94
CA PHE A 174 -28.76 18.38 -2.94
C PHE A 174 -27.29 18.04 -3.22
N PHE A 175 -26.43 19.04 -3.41
CA PHE A 175 -25.02 18.86 -3.73
C PHE A 175 -24.12 19.46 -2.66
N GLU A 176 -22.97 18.82 -2.43
CA GLU A 176 -21.96 19.32 -1.51
C GLU A 176 -21.08 20.38 -2.16
N VAL A 177 -20.50 21.25 -1.33
CA VAL A 177 -19.48 22.21 -1.74
C VAL A 177 -18.29 22.07 -0.77
N PRO A 178 -17.12 21.61 -1.22
CA PRO A 178 -16.82 21.13 -2.59
C PRO A 178 -17.47 19.77 -2.88
N LEU A 179 -17.88 19.55 -4.13
CA LEU A 179 -18.37 18.25 -4.61
C LEU A 179 -17.19 17.37 -5.03
N GLN A 180 -17.24 16.07 -4.70
CA GLN A 180 -16.28 15.11 -5.25
C GLN A 180 -16.91 14.33 -6.42
N GLN A 181 -16.57 14.70 -7.65
CA GLN A 181 -16.97 13.89 -8.81
C GLN A 181 -16.08 12.65 -8.87
N LYS A 182 -16.67 11.48 -9.10
CA LYS A 182 -15.92 10.23 -9.27
C LYS A 182 -15.71 9.99 -10.76
N MET A 183 -14.55 9.52 -11.16
CA MET A 183 -14.22 9.15 -12.53
C MET A 183 -13.74 7.71 -12.55
N LYS A 184 -14.14 6.94 -13.56
CA LYS A 184 -13.50 5.65 -13.85
C LYS A 184 -12.76 5.74 -15.17
N LEU A 185 -11.58 5.17 -15.23
CA LEU A 185 -10.93 4.76 -16.47
C LEU A 185 -11.16 3.27 -16.60
N ILE A 186 -11.76 2.82 -17.71
CA ILE A 186 -12.16 1.42 -17.87
C ILE A 186 -11.58 0.86 -19.17
N LYS A 187 -10.99 -0.33 -19.10
CA LYS A 187 -10.52 -1.10 -20.26
C LYS A 187 -11.25 -2.44 -20.33
N TYR A 188 -11.84 -2.69 -21.50
CA TYR A 188 -12.47 -3.95 -21.87
C TYR A 188 -11.61 -4.67 -22.91
N PRO A 189 -10.87 -5.73 -22.53
CA PRO A 189 -10.14 -6.55 -23.49
C PRO A 189 -11.09 -7.23 -24.50
N PRO A 190 -10.62 -7.61 -25.69
CA PRO A 190 -11.39 -8.48 -26.58
C PRO A 190 -11.69 -9.81 -25.87
N PRO A 191 -12.94 -10.32 -25.88
CA PRO A 191 -13.26 -11.59 -25.23
C PRO A 191 -12.62 -12.76 -25.98
N SER A 192 -12.16 -13.76 -25.24
CA SER A 192 -11.55 -14.99 -25.75
C SER A 192 -12.54 -16.16 -25.84
N THR A 193 -13.64 -16.13 -25.07
CA THR A 193 -14.71 -17.15 -25.06
C THR A 193 -16.11 -16.55 -24.81
N GLU A 194 -17.18 -17.30 -25.08
CA GLU A 194 -18.58 -16.87 -24.77
C GLU A 194 -18.84 -16.67 -23.26
N ALA A 195 -18.05 -17.30 -22.38
CA ALA A 195 -18.15 -17.12 -20.93
C ALA A 195 -17.71 -15.72 -20.45
N GLU A 196 -17.04 -14.95 -21.32
CA GLU A 196 -16.50 -13.60 -21.08
C GLU A 196 -17.38 -12.51 -21.73
N ALA A 197 -18.66 -12.78 -21.99
CA ALA A 197 -19.53 -11.89 -22.75
C ALA A 197 -20.02 -10.63 -22.01
N GLN A 198 -19.92 -10.58 -20.67
CA GLN A 198 -20.39 -9.43 -19.89
C GLN A 198 -19.28 -8.40 -19.71
N GLY A 199 -19.45 -7.22 -20.31
CA GLY A 199 -18.62 -6.06 -20.02
C GLY A 199 -19.06 -5.44 -18.70
N VAL A 200 -20.10 -4.62 -18.74
CA VAL A 200 -20.86 -4.22 -17.56
C VAL A 200 -22.27 -4.75 -17.77
N GLY A 201 -22.78 -5.50 -16.80
CA GLY A 201 -24.11 -6.08 -16.86
C GLY A 201 -25.24 -5.04 -16.97
N ALA A 202 -26.46 -5.50 -17.23
CA ALA A 202 -27.64 -4.64 -17.24
C ALA A 202 -27.86 -4.01 -15.86
N HIS A 203 -27.77 -2.68 -15.78
CA HIS A 203 -27.87 -1.94 -14.53
C HIS A 203 -28.38 -0.50 -14.77
N LYS A 204 -28.57 0.24 -13.68
CA LYS A 204 -28.84 1.67 -13.66
C LYS A 204 -27.85 2.33 -12.72
N ASP A 205 -27.29 3.48 -13.12
CA ASP A 205 -26.33 4.21 -12.28
C ASP A 205 -26.99 4.71 -11.01
N SER A 206 -26.26 4.70 -9.89
CA SER A 206 -26.82 5.07 -8.59
C SER A 206 -26.80 6.57 -8.36
N GLU A 207 -25.92 7.28 -9.06
CA GLU A 207 -25.60 8.70 -8.89
C GLU A 207 -26.69 9.63 -9.48
N PHE A 208 -26.42 10.93 -9.55
CA PHE A 208 -27.36 11.93 -10.08
C PHE A 208 -27.32 11.96 -11.61
N LEU A 209 -26.13 12.20 -12.17
CA LEU A 209 -25.84 12.18 -13.61
C LEU A 209 -24.52 11.46 -13.86
N THR A 210 -24.43 10.81 -15.01
CA THR A 210 -23.19 10.25 -15.54
C THR A 210 -22.86 10.95 -16.85
N PHE A 211 -21.61 11.40 -16.99
CA PHE A 211 -21.04 11.97 -18.20
C PHE A 211 -19.99 11.00 -18.74
N LEU A 212 -20.31 10.30 -19.82
CA LEU A 212 -19.47 9.28 -20.42
C LEU A 212 -18.76 9.81 -21.67
N LEU A 213 -17.43 9.84 -21.60
CA LEU A 213 -16.58 9.93 -22.79
C LEU A 213 -16.36 8.52 -23.35
N GLN A 214 -16.98 8.24 -24.50
CA GLN A 214 -16.75 7.02 -25.26
C GLN A 214 -15.48 7.17 -26.11
N VAL A 215 -14.49 6.29 -25.90
CA VAL A 215 -13.25 6.30 -26.71
C VAL A 215 -13.50 5.55 -28.02
N PRO A 216 -13.48 6.22 -29.19
CA PRO A 216 -13.65 5.55 -30.47
C PRO A 216 -12.48 4.59 -30.77
N PRO A 217 -12.65 3.60 -31.67
CA PRO A 217 -13.81 3.40 -32.56
C PRO A 217 -14.83 2.37 -32.05
N HIS A 218 -14.61 1.74 -30.90
CA HIS A 218 -15.43 0.62 -30.43
C HIS A 218 -16.87 1.01 -30.13
N ARG A 219 -17.80 0.15 -30.56
CA ARG A 219 -19.21 0.16 -30.12
C ARG A 219 -19.34 -0.56 -28.76
N GLY A 220 -20.56 -0.81 -28.31
CA GLY A 220 -20.83 -1.73 -27.20
C GLY A 220 -21.75 -1.18 -26.12
N LEU A 221 -21.92 0.13 -25.99
CA LEU A 221 -22.94 0.67 -25.08
C LEU A 221 -24.34 0.42 -25.68
N GLU A 222 -25.23 -0.14 -24.87
CA GLU A 222 -26.62 -0.41 -25.23
C GLU A 222 -27.56 0.06 -24.12
N VAL A 223 -28.65 0.71 -24.52
CA VAL A 223 -29.65 1.32 -23.63
C VAL A 223 -30.99 0.65 -23.87
N GLN A 224 -31.63 0.16 -22.81
CA GLN A 224 -32.89 -0.57 -22.93
C GLN A 224 -34.09 0.38 -22.97
N ASN A 225 -34.92 0.29 -24.01
CA ASN A 225 -36.16 1.07 -24.09
C ASN A 225 -37.29 0.46 -23.23
N LYS A 226 -38.44 1.13 -23.15
CA LYS A 226 -39.60 0.68 -22.35
C LYS A 226 -40.25 -0.60 -22.89
N SER A 227 -39.98 -0.98 -24.15
CA SER A 227 -40.40 -2.26 -24.73
C SER A 227 -39.48 -3.42 -24.37
N GLY A 228 -38.32 -3.14 -23.76
CA GLY A 228 -37.29 -4.13 -23.43
C GLY A 228 -36.22 -4.30 -24.52
N ASP A 229 -36.31 -3.55 -25.63
CA ASP A 229 -35.35 -3.62 -26.73
C ASP A 229 -34.06 -2.88 -26.37
N TRP A 230 -32.91 -3.44 -26.76
CA TRP A 230 -31.59 -2.83 -26.58
C TRP A 230 -31.25 -1.93 -27.76
N ILE A 231 -31.14 -0.62 -27.50
CA ILE A 231 -30.80 0.42 -28.48
C ILE A 231 -29.31 0.72 -28.39
N SER A 232 -28.59 0.58 -29.50
CA SER A 232 -27.15 0.84 -29.56
C SER A 232 -26.83 2.33 -29.42
N ALA A 233 -25.82 2.65 -28.60
CA ALA A 233 -25.25 3.99 -28.44
C ALA A 233 -23.80 4.04 -28.99
N PRO A 234 -23.62 4.15 -30.32
CA PRO A 234 -22.30 4.20 -30.93
C PRO A 234 -21.57 5.52 -30.58
N PRO A 235 -20.22 5.51 -30.48
CA PRO A 235 -19.47 6.74 -30.21
C PRO A 235 -19.70 7.78 -31.31
N ILE A 236 -20.04 9.01 -30.91
CA ILE A 236 -20.10 10.19 -31.78
C ILE A 236 -18.94 11.11 -31.40
N GLU A 237 -18.08 11.44 -32.38
CA GLU A 237 -16.92 12.29 -32.16
C GLU A 237 -17.32 13.67 -31.61
N GLY A 238 -16.59 14.16 -30.60
CA GLY A 238 -16.88 15.44 -29.96
C GLY A 238 -18.12 15.45 -29.06
N SER A 239 -18.70 14.28 -28.76
CA SER A 239 -19.84 14.17 -27.85
C SER A 239 -19.50 13.46 -26.53
N LEU A 240 -20.31 13.76 -25.51
CA LEU A 240 -20.44 12.95 -24.30
C LEU A 240 -21.79 12.22 -24.37
N VAL A 241 -21.87 11.00 -23.86
CA VAL A 241 -23.17 10.42 -23.49
C VAL A 241 -23.50 10.85 -22.08
N VAL A 242 -24.69 11.40 -21.88
CA VAL A 242 -25.21 11.77 -20.58
C VAL A 242 -26.38 10.87 -20.24
N ASN A 243 -26.35 10.27 -19.05
CA ASN A 243 -27.46 9.48 -18.57
C ASN A 243 -27.87 9.83 -17.15
N ILE A 244 -29.15 9.57 -16.90
CA ILE A 244 -29.81 9.88 -15.64
C ILE A 244 -29.60 8.72 -14.68
N GLY A 245 -29.20 9.03 -13.46
CA GLY A 245 -29.03 8.04 -12.41
C GLY A 245 -30.24 7.95 -11.46
N ARG A 246 -30.22 6.91 -10.64
CA ARG A 246 -31.28 6.57 -9.67
C ARG A 246 -31.57 7.70 -8.70
N ALA A 247 -30.57 8.50 -8.34
CA ALA A 247 -30.76 9.57 -7.38
C ALA A 247 -31.67 10.68 -7.94
N LEU A 248 -31.47 11.11 -9.20
CA LEU A 248 -32.34 12.08 -9.85
C LEU A 248 -33.76 11.52 -10.10
N GLU A 249 -33.88 10.25 -10.49
CA GLU A 249 -35.20 9.61 -10.61
C GLU A 249 -35.95 9.63 -9.27
N ALA A 250 -35.26 9.28 -8.18
CA ALA A 250 -35.85 9.19 -6.85
C ALA A 250 -36.36 10.56 -6.36
N ILE A 251 -35.53 11.60 -6.40
CA ILE A 251 -35.92 12.93 -5.91
C ILE A 251 -36.96 13.62 -6.79
N THR A 252 -37.13 13.15 -8.03
CA THR A 252 -38.17 13.66 -8.94
C THR A 252 -39.43 12.79 -8.97
N GLY A 253 -39.56 11.81 -8.07
CA GLY A 253 -40.73 10.94 -8.03
C GLY A 253 -40.96 10.13 -9.30
N GLY A 254 -39.89 9.81 -10.05
CA GLY A 254 -39.96 9.06 -11.29
C GLY A 254 -40.15 9.90 -12.56
N VAL A 255 -40.18 11.23 -12.48
CA VAL A 255 -40.31 12.09 -13.68
C VAL A 255 -39.09 11.94 -14.58
N CYS A 256 -37.88 12.02 -14.01
CA CYS A 256 -36.66 11.76 -14.77
C CYS A 256 -36.38 10.26 -14.76
N THR A 257 -36.41 9.61 -15.92
CA THR A 257 -36.21 8.16 -16.03
C THR A 257 -34.73 7.83 -15.95
N ALA A 258 -34.33 7.00 -14.98
CA ALA A 258 -33.02 6.36 -15.05
C ALA A 258 -33.13 5.02 -15.81
N THR A 259 -32.42 4.92 -16.92
CA THR A 259 -32.63 3.85 -17.91
C THR A 259 -31.62 2.73 -17.76
N THR A 260 -32.10 1.50 -17.88
CA THR A 260 -31.24 0.30 -17.82
C THR A 260 -30.31 0.30 -19.02
N HIS A 261 -29.01 0.09 -18.78
CA HIS A 261 -28.00 0.04 -19.83
C HIS A 261 -26.95 -1.05 -19.53
N ARG A 262 -26.18 -1.43 -20.55
CA ARG A 262 -25.12 -2.45 -20.45
C ARG A 262 -23.97 -2.18 -21.43
N VAL A 263 -22.86 -2.88 -21.25
CA VAL A 263 -21.78 -2.95 -22.23
C VAL A 263 -21.73 -4.35 -22.85
N SER A 264 -22.07 -4.43 -24.13
CA SER A 264 -21.96 -5.62 -24.99
C SER A 264 -20.52 -5.80 -25.46
N LEU A 265 -19.95 -6.97 -25.14
CA LEU A 265 -18.63 -7.39 -25.61
C LEU A 265 -18.70 -8.27 -26.87
N GLU A 266 -19.77 -8.19 -27.67
CA GLU A 266 -19.86 -8.98 -28.89
C GLU A 266 -18.58 -8.85 -29.76
N PRO A 267 -18.02 -9.95 -30.29
CA PRO A 267 -16.78 -9.90 -31.08
C PRO A 267 -16.83 -8.94 -32.27
N SER A 268 -18.02 -8.71 -32.83
CA SER A 268 -18.28 -7.71 -33.88
C SER A 268 -17.92 -6.28 -33.47
N ASN A 269 -17.95 -5.95 -32.17
CA ASN A 269 -17.57 -4.63 -31.64
C ASN A 269 -16.04 -4.44 -31.57
N TYR A 270 -15.25 -5.51 -31.79
CA TYR A 270 -13.79 -5.53 -31.67
C TYR A 270 -13.06 -5.66 -33.02
N VAL A 271 -13.80 -5.60 -34.12
CA VAL A 271 -13.25 -5.60 -35.48
C VAL A 271 -13.75 -4.40 -36.27
N ASP A 272 -12.92 -3.88 -37.17
CA ASP A 272 -13.35 -2.82 -38.09
C ASP A 272 -14.21 -3.37 -39.23
N ALA A 273 -14.65 -2.48 -40.13
CA ALA A 273 -15.47 -2.85 -41.29
C ALA A 273 -14.75 -3.82 -42.27
N GLN A 274 -13.45 -4.03 -42.13
CA GLN A 274 -12.64 -4.97 -42.92
C GLN A 274 -12.27 -6.23 -42.12
N GLY A 275 -12.79 -6.40 -40.90
CA GLY A 275 -12.50 -7.54 -40.03
C GLY A 275 -11.16 -7.47 -39.30
N ARG A 276 -10.47 -6.31 -39.30
CA ARG A 276 -9.19 -6.16 -38.59
C ARG A 276 -9.42 -5.88 -37.11
N PRO A 277 -8.62 -6.46 -36.18
CA PRO A 277 -8.78 -6.23 -34.76
C PRO A 277 -8.59 -4.76 -34.37
N LEU A 278 -9.49 -4.24 -33.53
CA LEU A 278 -9.45 -2.87 -33.00
C LEU A 278 -8.68 -2.75 -31.68
N GLY A 279 -8.27 -3.87 -31.08
CA GLY A 279 -7.67 -3.89 -29.74
C GLY A 279 -8.70 -3.67 -28.62
N PRO A 280 -8.29 -3.29 -27.40
CA PRO A 280 -9.21 -3.10 -26.28
C PRO A 280 -10.09 -1.85 -26.43
N ARG A 281 -11.31 -1.92 -25.90
CA ARG A 281 -12.25 -0.79 -25.80
C ARG A 281 -12.01 -0.02 -24.50
N PHE A 282 -12.07 1.31 -24.57
CA PHE A 282 -11.94 2.18 -23.40
C PHE A 282 -13.21 3.01 -23.15
N SER A 283 -13.49 3.32 -21.88
CA SER A 283 -14.62 4.16 -21.48
C SER A 283 -14.25 4.98 -20.25
N ILE A 284 -14.64 6.26 -20.26
CA ILE A 284 -14.28 7.20 -19.21
C ILE A 284 -15.54 7.90 -18.67
N PRO A 285 -16.33 7.23 -17.79
CA PRO A 285 -17.46 7.87 -17.13
C PRO A 285 -17.02 8.75 -15.96
N VAL A 286 -17.66 9.92 -15.83
CA VAL A 286 -17.63 10.79 -14.64
C VAL A 286 -19.02 10.83 -14.03
N PHE A 287 -19.09 10.53 -12.74
CA PHE A 287 -20.32 10.44 -11.97
C PHE A 287 -20.45 11.67 -11.07
N GLN A 288 -21.55 12.40 -11.25
CA GLN A 288 -21.96 13.49 -10.37
C GLN A 288 -22.86 12.89 -9.28
N GLY A 289 -22.38 12.81 -8.05
CA GLY A 289 -23.15 12.35 -6.90
C GLY A 289 -23.96 13.46 -6.23
N MET A 290 -24.90 13.08 -5.37
CA MET A 290 -25.55 13.98 -4.42
C MET A 290 -24.77 14.04 -3.10
N SER A 291 -25.15 14.95 -2.20
CA SER A 291 -24.58 15.02 -0.86
C SER A 291 -24.77 13.72 -0.08
N LEU A 292 -23.71 13.30 0.60
CA LEU A 292 -23.70 12.10 1.43
C LEU A 292 -24.52 12.26 2.71
N ASP A 293 -24.78 13.50 3.13
CA ASP A 293 -25.51 13.79 4.37
C ASP A 293 -27.03 13.76 4.19
N LEU A 294 -27.53 13.77 2.94
CA LEU A 294 -28.95 13.85 2.69
C LEU A 294 -29.71 12.66 3.27
N SER A 295 -30.78 12.97 3.97
CA SER A 295 -31.81 12.05 4.43
C SER A 295 -33.09 12.24 3.61
N ALA A 296 -34.05 11.34 3.78
CA ALA A 296 -35.37 11.46 3.13
C ALA A 296 -36.09 12.78 3.48
N GLU A 297 -35.86 13.30 4.69
CA GLU A 297 -36.48 14.53 5.20
C GLU A 297 -35.92 15.79 4.51
N ASP A 298 -34.70 15.72 3.99
CA ASP A 298 -34.04 16.82 3.29
C ASP A 298 -34.53 16.96 1.84
N ILE A 299 -35.23 15.95 1.31
CA ILE A 299 -35.71 15.94 -0.07
C ILE A 299 -37.10 16.58 -0.14
N SER A 300 -37.14 17.85 -0.57
CA SER A 300 -38.37 18.56 -0.88
C SER A 300 -38.27 19.19 -2.27
N LEU A 301 -38.99 18.62 -3.24
CA LEU A 301 -39.10 19.15 -4.60
C LEU A 301 -40.58 19.21 -5.01
N ASP A 302 -41.12 20.42 -5.17
CA ASP A 302 -42.49 20.63 -5.63
C ASP A 302 -42.53 20.66 -7.16
N ILE A 303 -42.71 19.47 -7.78
CA ILE A 303 -42.82 19.36 -9.23
C ILE A 303 -44.21 19.80 -9.68
N PRO A 304 -44.36 20.75 -10.63
CA PRO A 304 -45.66 21.15 -11.14
C PRO A 304 -46.50 19.99 -11.68
N GLU A 305 -47.81 20.01 -11.43
CA GLU A 305 -48.75 18.93 -11.79
C GLU A 305 -48.65 18.53 -13.28
N HIS A 306 -48.57 19.51 -14.19
CA HIS A 306 -48.45 19.25 -15.63
C HIS A 306 -47.13 18.56 -16.04
N ILE A 307 -46.10 18.59 -15.18
CA ILE A 307 -44.86 17.83 -15.38
C ILE A 307 -44.99 16.42 -14.79
N GLN A 308 -45.66 16.27 -13.64
CA GLN A 308 -45.94 14.95 -13.05
C GLN A 308 -46.82 14.09 -13.96
N ASP A 309 -47.76 14.72 -14.69
CA ASP A 309 -48.65 14.09 -15.65
C ASP A 309 -47.94 13.52 -16.88
N LEU A 310 -46.66 13.88 -17.10
CA LEU A 310 -45.84 13.26 -18.15
C LEU A 310 -45.50 11.80 -17.81
N ILE A 311 -45.64 11.37 -16.56
CA ILE A 311 -45.46 9.97 -16.15
C ILE A 311 -46.74 9.18 -16.42
N LEU A 312 -46.80 8.52 -17.59
CA LEU A 312 -47.95 7.69 -17.97
C LEU A 312 -47.96 6.29 -17.30
N ASP A 313 -46.83 5.83 -16.75
CA ASP A 313 -46.68 4.48 -16.18
C ASP A 313 -46.60 4.50 -14.64
N LYS A 314 -47.61 3.89 -13.98
CA LYS A 314 -47.67 3.77 -12.52
C LYS A 314 -46.54 2.89 -11.94
N ARG A 315 -45.94 1.98 -12.71
CA ARG A 315 -44.82 1.13 -12.25
C ARG A 315 -43.53 1.93 -12.07
N VAL A 316 -43.30 2.92 -12.93
CA VAL A 316 -42.13 3.82 -12.81
C VAL A 316 -42.20 4.60 -11.49
N ARG A 317 -43.39 5.05 -11.08
CA ARG A 317 -43.59 5.73 -9.79
C ARG A 317 -43.29 4.81 -8.61
N SER A 318 -43.80 3.57 -8.62
CA SER A 318 -43.54 2.62 -7.52
C SER A 318 -42.07 2.18 -7.43
N ASP A 319 -41.39 2.03 -8.58
CA ASP A 319 -39.98 1.66 -8.61
C ASP A 319 -39.08 2.81 -8.13
N ALA A 320 -39.43 4.05 -8.47
CA ALA A 320 -38.75 5.24 -7.98
C ALA A 320 -38.93 5.40 -6.45
N GLU A 321 -40.13 5.16 -5.93
CA GLU A 321 -40.43 5.20 -4.49
C GLU A 321 -39.66 4.08 -3.73
N ALA A 322 -39.61 2.87 -4.28
CA ALA A 322 -38.83 1.78 -3.71
C ALA A 322 -37.31 2.10 -3.70
N THR A 323 -36.83 2.71 -4.79
CA THR A 323 -35.43 3.18 -4.91
C THR A 323 -35.13 4.26 -3.87
N PHE A 324 -36.03 5.24 -3.72
CA PHE A 324 -35.94 6.30 -2.71
C PHE A 324 -35.82 5.70 -1.31
N ASN A 325 -36.76 4.83 -0.92
CA ASN A 325 -36.74 4.20 0.40
C ASN A 325 -35.48 3.35 0.65
N SER A 326 -34.90 2.76 -0.41
CA SER A 326 -33.64 1.99 -0.29
C SER A 326 -32.40 2.87 -0.19
N MET A 327 -32.35 3.99 -0.92
CA MET A 327 -31.21 4.92 -0.94
C MET A 327 -31.13 5.73 0.35
N PHE A 328 -32.28 6.05 0.95
CA PHE A 328 -32.41 6.91 2.13
C PHE A 328 -32.79 6.15 3.42
N ARG A 329 -32.33 4.89 3.61
CA ARG A 329 -32.59 4.11 4.85
C ARG A 329 -32.22 4.86 6.15
N SER A 330 -31.20 5.74 6.08
CA SER A 330 -30.95 6.82 7.05
C SER A 330 -30.37 8.05 6.34
N ARG A 331 -29.24 7.87 5.63
CA ARG A 331 -28.58 8.88 4.78
C ARG A 331 -28.00 8.27 3.50
N VAL A 332 -27.87 9.06 2.44
CA VAL A 332 -27.28 8.66 1.15
C VAL A 332 -25.89 8.04 1.33
N GLY A 333 -25.06 8.64 2.18
CA GLY A 333 -23.68 8.19 2.41
C GLY A 333 -23.59 6.78 2.98
N GLU A 334 -24.46 6.42 3.93
CA GLU A 334 -24.49 5.06 4.49
C GLU A 334 -24.83 4.03 3.43
N GLY A 335 -25.85 4.31 2.61
CA GLY A 335 -26.22 3.44 1.48
C GLY A 335 -25.07 3.28 0.48
N THR A 336 -24.37 4.37 0.18
CA THR A 336 -23.23 4.35 -0.76
C THR A 336 -22.04 3.59 -0.20
N LEU A 337 -21.72 3.77 1.09
CA LEU A 337 -20.66 3.01 1.75
C LEU A 337 -20.97 1.50 1.75
N ILE A 338 -22.20 1.11 2.11
CA ILE A 338 -22.61 -0.30 2.10
C ILE A 338 -22.44 -0.90 0.70
N HIS A 339 -22.89 -0.19 -0.35
CA HIS A 339 -22.71 -0.64 -1.71
C HIS A 339 -21.22 -0.80 -2.08
N ARG A 340 -20.38 0.18 -1.73
CA ARG A 340 -18.93 0.12 -1.99
C ARG A 340 -18.27 -1.04 -1.28
N VAL A 341 -18.62 -1.33 -0.02
CA VAL A 341 -18.11 -2.50 0.72
C VAL A 341 -18.61 -3.82 0.13
N ILE A 342 -19.85 -3.88 -0.36
CA ILE A 342 -20.38 -5.09 -1.04
C ILE A 342 -19.60 -5.37 -2.33
N SER A 343 -19.30 -4.33 -3.11
CA SER A 343 -18.55 -4.43 -4.38
C SER A 343 -17.05 -4.63 -4.18
N HIS A 344 -16.48 -4.07 -3.11
CA HIS A 344 -15.05 -4.10 -2.78
C HIS A 344 -14.87 -4.56 -1.33
N GLN A 345 -15.12 -5.84 -1.09
CA GLN A 345 -15.06 -6.42 0.25
C GLN A 345 -13.66 -6.36 0.85
N ASP A 346 -12.64 -6.47 0.00
CA ASP A 346 -11.21 -6.32 0.32
C ASP A 346 -10.87 -4.93 0.87
N VAL A 347 -11.43 -3.86 0.28
CA VAL A 347 -11.32 -2.49 0.80
C VAL A 347 -12.10 -2.35 2.11
N GLY A 348 -13.23 -3.05 2.26
CA GLY A 348 -14.04 -3.06 3.48
C GLY A 348 -13.35 -3.70 4.70
N LEU A 349 -12.18 -4.33 4.51
CA LEU A 349 -11.43 -5.01 5.57
C LEU A 349 -10.48 -4.10 6.35
N PHE A 350 -10.32 -2.80 6.04
CA PHE A 350 -9.46 -1.90 6.83
C PHE A 350 -9.86 -1.94 8.32
N GLY A 351 -9.08 -2.67 9.11
CA GLY A 351 -9.27 -2.77 10.54
C GLY A 351 -9.20 -1.39 11.18
N LYS A 352 -10.11 -1.12 12.12
CA LYS A 352 -10.10 0.14 12.87
C LYS A 352 -8.78 0.30 13.61
N ASP A 353 -8.21 1.49 13.55
CA ASP A 353 -7.02 1.83 14.34
C ASP A 353 -7.27 1.60 15.84
N ILE A 354 -6.27 1.02 16.51
CA ILE A 354 -6.29 0.79 17.96
C ILE A 354 -5.18 1.60 18.60
N TYR A 355 -5.52 2.41 19.60
CA TYR A 355 -4.57 3.22 20.35
C TYR A 355 -4.29 2.58 21.70
N VAL A 356 -3.00 2.53 22.07
CA VAL A 356 -2.52 2.00 23.35
C VAL A 356 -1.64 3.05 24.02
N SER A 357 -1.74 3.22 25.33
CA SER A 357 -0.94 4.18 26.10
C SER A 357 -0.52 3.58 27.44
N PRO A 358 0.67 3.91 27.99
CA PRO A 358 1.08 3.43 29.32
C PRO A 358 0.11 3.85 30.45
N THR A 359 -0.60 4.97 30.26
CA THR A 359 -1.62 5.49 31.18
C THR A 359 -3.05 5.12 30.78
N GLY A 360 -3.22 4.28 29.76
CA GLY A 360 -4.52 3.82 29.27
C GLY A 360 -5.22 2.83 30.21
N SER A 361 -6.32 2.26 29.73
CA SER A 361 -7.10 1.26 30.45
C SER A 361 -7.60 0.16 29.51
N ASP A 362 -7.51 -1.11 29.92
CA ASP A 362 -7.99 -2.23 29.10
C ASP A 362 -9.51 -2.32 29.01
N ASN A 363 -10.21 -1.58 29.89
CA ASN A 363 -11.65 -1.35 29.80
C ASN A 363 -12.02 -0.21 28.83
N ALA A 364 -11.03 0.50 28.27
CA ALA A 364 -11.27 1.58 27.33
C ALA A 364 -11.59 1.07 25.91
N ALA A 365 -12.05 2.00 25.07
CA ALA A 365 -12.50 1.71 23.71
C ALA A 365 -11.34 1.44 22.73
N GLY A 366 -10.10 1.79 23.09
CA GLY A 366 -8.94 1.73 22.19
C GLY A 366 -8.93 2.84 21.13
N THR A 367 -9.60 3.96 21.41
CA THR A 367 -9.53 5.18 20.59
C THR A 367 -8.41 6.10 21.09
N ILE A 368 -8.06 7.13 20.31
CA ILE A 368 -7.02 8.08 20.70
C ILE A 368 -7.32 8.78 22.05
N ASP A 369 -8.59 9.08 22.32
CA ASP A 369 -9.05 9.73 23.55
C ASP A 369 -9.25 8.75 24.72
N ALA A 370 -9.41 7.45 24.42
CA ALA A 370 -9.62 6.39 25.39
C ALA A 370 -8.78 5.16 25.02
N PRO A 371 -7.43 5.26 25.14
CA PRO A 371 -6.52 4.23 24.68
C PRO A 371 -6.52 3.00 25.61
N LEU A 372 -6.25 1.83 25.03
CA LEU A 372 -5.97 0.61 25.79
C LEU A 372 -4.69 0.77 26.62
N LYS A 373 -4.51 -0.07 27.64
CA LYS A 373 -3.26 -0.13 28.40
C LYS A 373 -2.31 -1.17 27.82
N SER A 374 -2.84 -2.35 27.51
CA SER A 374 -2.08 -3.53 27.14
C SER A 374 -1.90 -3.64 25.64
N ILE A 375 -0.64 -3.75 25.20
CA ILE A 375 -0.30 -4.01 23.79
C ILE A 375 -0.87 -5.37 23.36
N GLN A 376 -0.78 -6.40 24.22
CA GLN A 376 -1.37 -7.71 23.93
C GLN A 376 -2.86 -7.63 23.62
N LEU A 377 -3.63 -6.86 24.40
CA LEU A 377 -5.07 -6.73 24.16
C LEU A 377 -5.36 -6.04 22.82
N ALA A 378 -4.53 -5.09 22.41
CA ALA A 378 -4.64 -4.49 21.09
C ALA A 378 -4.32 -5.49 19.98
N VAL A 379 -3.26 -6.30 20.16
CA VAL A 379 -2.93 -7.41 19.26
C VAL A 379 -4.11 -8.36 19.16
N ASP A 380 -4.70 -8.80 20.27
CA ASP A 380 -5.84 -9.72 20.29
C ASP A 380 -7.06 -9.14 19.55
N ARG A 381 -7.36 -7.85 19.77
CA ARG A 381 -8.51 -7.15 19.16
C ARG A 381 -8.33 -6.77 17.69
N ALA A 382 -7.10 -6.69 17.19
CA ALA A 382 -6.83 -6.29 15.83
C ALA A 382 -7.49 -7.22 14.80
N THR A 383 -7.95 -6.66 13.69
CA THR A 383 -8.38 -7.41 12.50
C THR A 383 -7.46 -7.08 11.33
N GLY A 384 -7.52 -7.83 10.22
CA GLY A 384 -6.63 -7.56 9.07
C GLY A 384 -6.64 -6.08 8.69
N GLY A 385 -5.46 -5.50 8.40
CA GLY A 385 -5.34 -4.07 8.08
C GLY A 385 -5.38 -3.11 9.28
N THR A 386 -5.57 -3.59 10.52
CA THR A 386 -5.52 -2.73 11.71
C THR A 386 -4.12 -2.15 11.90
N THR A 387 -4.05 -0.83 12.14
CA THR A 387 -2.88 -0.19 12.74
C THR A 387 -3.06 -0.05 14.26
N ILE A 388 -2.11 -0.59 15.01
CA ILE A 388 -1.98 -0.42 16.45
C ILE A 388 -0.97 0.71 16.70
N TYR A 389 -1.49 1.84 17.16
CA TYR A 389 -0.71 3.02 17.54
C TYR A 389 -0.35 2.98 19.03
N LEU A 390 0.95 2.98 19.32
CA LEU A 390 1.49 3.12 20.66
C LEU A 390 1.79 4.59 20.94
N ARG A 391 1.19 5.13 22.00
CA ARG A 391 1.49 6.47 22.49
C ARG A 391 2.84 6.50 23.23
N GLY A 392 3.51 7.64 23.20
CA GLY A 392 4.83 7.82 23.77
C GLY A 392 4.88 7.48 25.26
N GLY A 393 5.98 6.83 25.66
CA GLY A 393 6.25 6.46 27.04
C GLY A 393 6.84 5.07 27.19
N ARG A 394 7.01 4.66 28.45
CA ARG A 394 7.54 3.35 28.84
C ARG A 394 6.41 2.37 29.12
N TYR A 395 6.39 1.26 28.39
CA TYR A 395 5.50 0.12 28.60
C TYR A 395 6.28 -0.96 29.35
N SER A 396 5.73 -1.49 30.43
CA SER A 396 6.38 -2.54 31.24
C SER A 396 5.47 -3.77 31.34
N PRO A 397 5.33 -4.56 30.26
CA PRO A 397 4.51 -5.76 30.30
C PRO A 397 5.09 -6.80 31.26
N THR A 398 4.21 -7.61 31.85
CA THR A 398 4.58 -8.75 32.73
C THR A 398 4.47 -10.10 32.02
N ALA A 399 4.14 -10.09 30.74
CA ALA A 399 4.06 -11.24 29.85
C ALA A 399 4.44 -10.81 28.43
N ASN A 400 5.07 -11.70 27.67
CA ASN A 400 5.55 -11.40 26.31
C ASN A 400 4.35 -11.03 25.42
N ILE A 401 4.57 -10.16 24.45
CA ILE A 401 3.55 -9.80 23.46
C ILE A 401 3.53 -10.91 22.41
N GLN A 402 2.51 -11.77 22.48
CA GLN A 402 2.29 -12.92 21.62
C GLN A 402 1.63 -12.50 20.31
N ILE A 403 2.33 -12.72 19.20
CA ILE A 403 1.88 -12.44 17.84
C ILE A 403 1.86 -13.75 17.06
N THR A 404 0.66 -14.33 16.94
CA THR A 404 0.44 -15.69 16.40
C THR A 404 -0.61 -15.75 15.29
N LYS A 405 -1.04 -14.59 14.79
CA LYS A 405 -2.00 -14.49 13.68
C LYS A 405 -1.35 -13.78 12.50
N SER A 406 -1.72 -14.16 11.29
CA SER A 406 -1.19 -13.55 10.07
C SER A 406 -2.14 -12.51 9.49
N GLY A 407 -1.57 -11.42 8.99
CA GLY A 407 -2.24 -10.52 8.07
C GLY A 407 -2.24 -11.10 6.66
N THR A 408 -2.43 -10.24 5.67
CA THR A 408 -2.22 -10.59 4.27
C THR A 408 -1.46 -9.44 3.60
N SER A 409 -0.81 -9.68 2.45
CA SER A 409 -0.15 -8.62 1.68
C SER A 409 -1.00 -7.34 1.49
N PRO A 410 -2.32 -7.41 1.18
CA PRO A 410 -3.15 -6.19 1.07
C PRO A 410 -3.68 -5.65 2.40
N ALA A 411 -3.58 -6.40 3.49
CA ALA A 411 -4.12 -6.02 4.80
C ALA A 411 -3.17 -6.49 5.92
N PRO A 412 -1.93 -5.96 5.97
CA PRO A 412 -0.99 -6.30 7.03
C PRO A 412 -1.48 -5.76 8.37
N TYR A 413 -0.99 -6.34 9.46
CA TYR A 413 -1.12 -5.73 10.79
C TYR A 413 0.05 -4.78 11.02
N ILE A 414 -0.22 -3.57 11.50
CA ILE A 414 0.84 -2.59 11.76
C ILE A 414 0.92 -2.34 13.28
N LEU A 415 2.11 -2.42 13.87
CA LEU A 415 2.38 -2.02 15.25
C LEU A 415 3.45 -0.93 15.25
N ARG A 416 3.08 0.29 15.67
CA ARG A 416 3.98 1.43 15.55
C ARG A 416 3.79 2.50 16.62
N ALA A 417 4.81 3.32 16.82
CA ALA A 417 4.65 4.57 17.55
C ALA A 417 3.69 5.54 16.84
N TYR A 418 2.90 6.28 17.63
CA TYR A 418 1.97 7.30 17.14
C TYR A 418 2.70 8.62 16.86
N GLY A 419 2.57 9.17 15.66
CA GLY A 419 2.98 10.56 15.37
C GLY A 419 4.46 10.88 15.63
N GLY A 420 5.36 9.90 15.54
CA GLY A 420 6.79 10.06 15.85
C GLY A 420 7.11 10.17 17.36
N GLU A 421 6.15 9.85 18.24
CA GLU A 421 6.38 9.77 19.68
C GLU A 421 7.40 8.67 20.02
N SER A 422 8.16 8.85 21.12
CA SER A 422 9.14 7.85 21.56
C SER A 422 8.46 6.76 22.38
N VAL A 423 8.54 5.51 21.89
CA VAL A 423 7.94 4.33 22.55
C VAL A 423 9.04 3.37 22.99
N MET A 424 9.06 3.06 24.29
CA MET A 424 9.98 2.11 24.89
C MET A 424 9.19 0.98 25.54
N ILE A 425 9.44 -0.26 25.13
CA ILE A 425 8.86 -1.46 25.72
C ILE A 425 9.97 -2.15 26.52
N ASP A 426 9.77 -2.21 27.82
CA ASP A 426 10.73 -2.68 28.80
C ASP A 426 10.32 -4.07 29.32
N GLY A 427 11.08 -5.07 28.89
CA GLY A 427 10.84 -6.48 29.16
C GLY A 427 11.35 -6.96 30.52
N GLU A 428 11.88 -6.10 31.39
CA GLU A 428 12.44 -6.51 32.70
C GLU A 428 11.43 -7.29 33.57
N GLY A 429 10.12 -7.05 33.38
CA GLY A 429 9.04 -7.76 34.09
C GLY A 429 8.62 -9.09 33.48
N LEU A 430 9.23 -9.54 32.37
CA LEU A 430 8.85 -10.75 31.66
C LEU A 430 9.32 -12.04 32.36
N PRO A 431 8.63 -13.17 32.15
CA PRO A 431 9.07 -14.46 32.68
C PRO A 431 10.52 -14.78 32.30
N GLY A 432 11.29 -15.31 33.25
CA GLY A 432 12.67 -15.74 32.99
C GLY A 432 13.64 -14.60 32.61
N THR A 433 13.40 -13.36 33.07
CA THR A 433 14.16 -12.18 32.65
C THR A 433 14.78 -11.44 33.85
N PRO A 434 16.13 -11.36 33.96
CA PRO A 434 17.08 -12.24 33.29
C PRO A 434 16.97 -13.69 33.80
N ALA A 435 17.25 -14.64 32.91
CA ALA A 435 17.45 -16.03 33.28
C ALA A 435 18.83 -16.22 33.92
N GLY A 436 18.90 -16.99 35.01
CA GLY A 436 20.16 -17.34 35.67
C GLY A 436 21.03 -18.30 34.83
N SER A 437 22.27 -18.52 35.26
CA SER A 437 23.22 -19.43 34.57
C SER A 437 22.58 -20.78 34.27
N ASP A 438 22.74 -21.24 33.02
CA ASP A 438 22.28 -22.53 32.50
C ASP A 438 20.77 -22.79 32.59
N ALA A 439 19.97 -21.79 33.00
CA ALA A 439 18.52 -21.92 32.98
C ALA A 439 18.01 -22.15 31.55
N SER A 440 16.93 -22.90 31.39
CA SER A 440 16.23 -22.99 30.11
C SER A 440 15.26 -21.82 29.95
N LEU A 441 15.17 -21.25 28.75
CA LEU A 441 14.14 -20.28 28.41
C LEU A 441 13.14 -20.93 27.42
N PRO A 442 11.88 -21.19 27.84
CA PRO A 442 10.85 -21.76 26.98
C PRO A 442 10.60 -20.92 25.72
N ASN A 443 10.25 -21.56 24.61
CA ASN A 443 10.06 -20.86 23.32
C ASN A 443 9.11 -19.66 23.41
N LYS A 444 7.91 -19.89 23.96
CA LYS A 444 6.85 -18.88 24.13
C LYS A 444 7.22 -17.71 25.06
N GLU A 445 8.31 -17.84 25.81
CA GLU A 445 8.83 -16.83 26.76
C GLU A 445 10.03 -16.07 26.16
N ARG A 446 10.37 -16.32 24.89
CA ARG A 446 11.39 -15.55 24.16
C ARG A 446 10.77 -14.26 23.60
N GLY A 447 11.55 -13.19 23.47
CA GLY A 447 11.14 -11.93 22.85
C GLY A 447 10.19 -11.05 23.68
N ILE A 448 10.45 -9.76 23.75
CA ILE A 448 9.41 -8.79 24.15
C ILE A 448 8.26 -8.88 23.14
N LEU A 449 8.63 -8.90 21.85
CA LEU A 449 7.77 -9.34 20.76
C LEU A 449 8.08 -10.81 20.47
N HIS A 450 7.14 -11.71 20.80
CA HIS A 450 7.19 -13.13 20.46
C HIS A 450 6.31 -13.37 19.24
N ILE A 451 6.94 -13.58 18.09
CA ILE A 451 6.28 -13.75 16.79
C ILE A 451 6.44 -15.22 16.38
N GLU A 452 5.34 -15.94 16.25
CA GLU A 452 5.40 -17.38 15.92
C GLU A 452 4.30 -17.72 14.93
N LYS A 453 4.70 -18.19 13.74
CA LYS A 453 3.78 -18.53 12.64
C LYS A 453 2.85 -17.38 12.27
N ALA A 454 3.40 -16.17 12.26
CA ALA A 454 2.68 -14.95 11.95
C ALA A 454 3.36 -14.23 10.78
N ASP A 455 2.56 -13.94 9.76
CA ASP A 455 3.02 -13.33 8.51
C ASP A 455 2.33 -11.98 8.29
N TYR A 456 2.92 -11.13 7.45
CA TYR A 456 2.37 -9.82 7.07
C TYR A 456 2.09 -8.92 8.26
N TRP A 457 3.06 -8.83 9.18
CA TRP A 457 3.15 -7.79 10.19
C TRP A 457 4.19 -6.74 9.82
N GLU A 458 3.90 -5.50 10.18
CA GLU A 458 4.83 -4.39 10.04
C GLU A 458 5.06 -3.71 11.38
N PHE A 459 6.33 -3.53 11.74
CA PHE A 459 6.76 -2.97 13.02
C PHE A 459 7.59 -1.71 12.77
N TYR A 460 7.22 -0.60 13.41
CA TYR A 460 7.90 0.67 13.20
C TYR A 460 8.20 1.41 14.50
N ASP A 461 9.38 2.01 14.58
CA ASP A 461 9.71 3.07 15.55
C ASP A 461 9.60 2.61 17.02
N LEU A 462 10.07 1.38 17.32
CA LEU A 462 9.99 0.78 18.65
C LEU A 462 11.36 0.58 19.28
N GLU A 463 11.49 0.94 20.55
CA GLU A 463 12.64 0.60 21.39
C GLU A 463 12.30 -0.54 22.35
N LEU A 464 13.05 -1.63 22.31
CA LEU A 464 12.83 -2.88 23.04
C LEU A 464 14.02 -3.14 23.96
N ILE A 465 13.80 -3.08 25.28
CA ILE A 465 14.89 -3.11 26.26
C ILE A 465 14.69 -4.15 27.35
N ASN A 466 15.80 -4.64 27.91
CA ASN A 466 15.81 -5.52 29.09
C ASN A 466 14.92 -6.78 28.96
N GLY A 467 14.61 -7.22 27.75
CA GLY A 467 13.82 -8.41 27.51
C GLY A 467 14.65 -9.67 27.55
N PRO A 468 14.01 -10.86 27.56
CA PRO A 468 14.71 -12.10 27.30
C PRO A 468 15.29 -12.07 25.88
N TYR A 469 14.56 -11.56 24.90
CA TYR A 469 15.08 -11.06 23.62
C TYR A 469 14.36 -9.74 23.32
N GLY A 470 14.87 -8.89 22.44
CA GLY A 470 14.09 -7.75 21.95
C GLY A 470 12.95 -8.24 21.05
N VAL A 471 13.32 -8.77 19.88
CA VAL A 471 12.42 -9.46 18.94
C VAL A 471 12.84 -10.92 18.83
N TYR A 472 11.88 -11.83 18.94
CA TYR A 472 12.06 -13.23 18.60
C TYR A 472 10.96 -13.65 17.63
N ALA A 473 11.34 -13.98 16.39
CA ALA A 473 10.42 -14.44 15.37
C ALA A 473 10.81 -15.83 14.86
N GLN A 474 9.85 -16.75 14.85
CA GLN A 474 10.04 -18.13 14.44
C GLN A 474 8.97 -18.55 13.43
N ASP A 475 9.38 -19.27 12.38
CA ASP A 475 8.49 -19.80 11.34
C ASP A 475 7.58 -18.71 10.75
N SER A 476 8.13 -17.51 10.54
CA SER A 476 7.37 -16.29 10.27
C SER A 476 7.94 -15.58 9.04
N SER A 477 7.07 -15.20 8.11
CA SER A 477 7.45 -14.75 6.78
C SER A 477 6.74 -13.48 6.34
N ASN A 478 7.32 -12.76 5.38
CA ASN A 478 6.75 -11.54 4.81
C ASN A 478 6.46 -10.45 5.86
N ASN A 479 7.27 -10.38 6.92
CA ASN A 479 7.17 -9.34 7.94
C ASN A 479 8.18 -8.21 7.68
N HIS A 480 7.79 -7.00 8.04
CA HIS A 480 8.57 -5.78 7.88
C HIS A 480 8.93 -5.19 9.25
N TYR A 481 10.20 -4.86 9.45
CA TYR A 481 10.70 -4.27 10.68
C TYR A 481 11.53 -3.06 10.31
N GLU A 482 11.16 -1.87 10.79
CA GLU A 482 11.84 -0.65 10.39
C GLU A 482 12.05 0.30 11.56
N ARG A 483 13.29 0.79 11.70
CA ARG A 483 13.71 1.66 12.81
C ARG A 483 13.37 1.07 14.18
N ILE A 484 13.66 -0.22 14.32
CA ILE A 484 13.61 -0.93 15.60
C ILE A 484 14.93 -0.74 16.33
N VAL A 485 14.86 -0.47 17.63
CA VAL A 485 16.01 -0.44 18.53
C VAL A 485 15.90 -1.58 19.53
N THR A 486 16.90 -2.44 19.62
CA THR A 486 16.97 -3.51 20.61
C THR A 486 18.22 -3.34 21.44
N ARG A 487 18.08 -3.07 22.74
CA ARG A 487 19.27 -2.86 23.59
C ARG A 487 19.15 -3.38 24.99
N ASP A 488 20.29 -3.68 25.58
CA ASP A 488 20.39 -4.13 26.97
C ASP A 488 19.53 -5.38 27.26
N ASN A 489 19.15 -6.15 26.23
CA ASN A 489 18.40 -7.39 26.40
C ASN A 489 19.30 -8.48 27.00
N TYR A 490 18.66 -9.47 27.61
CA TYR A 490 19.28 -10.59 28.33
C TYR A 490 19.52 -11.84 27.46
N GLU A 491 19.35 -11.67 26.16
CA GLU A 491 19.77 -12.55 25.07
C GLU A 491 19.86 -11.68 23.80
N THR A 492 19.90 -12.27 22.60
CA THR A 492 20.00 -11.58 21.32
C THR A 492 18.97 -10.46 21.16
N GLY A 493 19.38 -9.33 20.60
CA GLY A 493 18.51 -8.17 20.37
C GLY A 493 17.38 -8.50 19.39
N PHE A 494 17.72 -8.96 18.19
CA PHE A 494 16.75 -9.33 17.14
C PHE A 494 17.05 -10.72 16.60
N HIS A 495 16.09 -11.65 16.70
CA HIS A 495 16.30 -13.06 16.35
C HIS A 495 15.22 -13.57 15.38
N LEU A 496 15.66 -14.09 14.23
CA LEU A 496 14.84 -14.85 13.27
C LEU A 496 15.25 -16.33 13.30
N GLN A 497 14.27 -17.24 13.28
CA GLN A 497 14.50 -18.69 13.36
C GLN A 497 13.49 -19.49 12.53
N GLY A 498 13.82 -20.75 12.22
CA GLY A 498 12.88 -21.71 11.62
C GLY A 498 12.62 -21.43 10.14
N ASP A 499 11.42 -21.79 9.66
CA ASP A 499 10.99 -21.59 8.27
C ASP A 499 10.54 -20.14 8.05
N SER A 500 11.50 -19.23 7.99
CA SER A 500 11.30 -17.78 7.93
C SER A 500 11.80 -17.22 6.60
N SER A 501 10.91 -16.66 5.78
CA SER A 501 11.23 -16.15 4.43
C SER A 501 10.74 -14.72 4.21
N ASN A 502 11.38 -13.99 3.31
CA ASN A 502 10.96 -12.64 2.88
C ASN A 502 10.78 -11.63 4.04
N ASN A 503 11.52 -11.78 5.15
CA ASN A 503 11.49 -10.77 6.21
C ASN A 503 12.45 -9.64 5.87
N LEU A 504 11.97 -8.40 6.01
CA LEU A 504 12.73 -7.20 5.71
C LEU A 504 13.02 -6.44 7.01
N VAL A 505 14.29 -6.30 7.36
CA VAL A 505 14.75 -5.57 8.55
C VAL A 505 15.56 -4.35 8.12
N LEU A 506 14.97 -3.17 8.29
CA LEU A 506 15.53 -1.88 7.88
C LEU A 506 15.93 -1.03 9.08
N TYR A 507 17.14 -0.48 9.02
CA TYR A 507 17.61 0.54 9.97
C TYR A 507 17.57 0.10 11.44
N LEU A 508 17.81 -1.19 11.70
CA LEU A 508 17.92 -1.75 13.04
C LEU A 508 19.13 -1.15 13.78
N ASP A 509 18.93 -0.75 15.03
CA ASP A 509 20.02 -0.52 15.98
C ASP A 509 19.94 -1.59 17.07
N SER A 510 20.97 -2.44 17.17
CA SER A 510 20.98 -3.52 18.16
C SER A 510 22.28 -3.54 18.96
N TYR A 511 22.20 -3.29 20.27
CA TYR A 511 23.40 -3.05 21.06
C TYR A 511 23.35 -3.37 22.55
N ALA A 512 24.53 -3.62 23.12
CA ALA A 512 24.69 -3.93 24.55
C ALA A 512 23.82 -5.11 25.03
N ASN A 513 23.39 -5.97 24.11
CA ASN A 513 22.69 -7.20 24.44
C ASN A 513 23.70 -8.20 25.04
N ARG A 514 23.23 -8.95 26.05
CA ARG A 514 24.07 -9.82 26.88
C ARG A 514 23.29 -11.02 27.37
N ASP A 515 23.91 -12.16 27.60
CA ASP A 515 23.22 -13.33 28.13
C ASP A 515 23.91 -13.89 29.39
N PRO A 516 23.47 -13.46 30.58
CA PRO A 516 23.95 -14.04 31.84
C PRO A 516 23.74 -15.56 31.91
N ARG A 517 22.73 -16.05 31.20
CA ARG A 517 22.35 -17.47 31.14
C ARG A 517 23.39 -18.36 30.50
N LYS A 518 24.13 -17.89 29.48
CA LYS A 518 25.22 -18.68 28.86
C LYS A 518 26.58 -17.98 28.96
N ASN A 519 26.72 -17.04 29.89
CA ASN A 519 27.96 -16.31 30.15
C ASN A 519 28.52 -15.54 28.93
N GLY A 520 27.64 -15.01 28.10
CA GLY A 520 28.01 -14.20 26.95
C GLY A 520 28.19 -14.97 25.64
N GLU A 521 27.81 -16.25 25.58
CA GLU A 521 28.03 -17.15 24.44
C GLU A 521 26.93 -17.08 23.38
N SER A 522 25.99 -16.12 23.47
CA SER A 522 24.78 -16.21 22.64
C SER A 522 24.11 -14.88 22.28
N ALA A 523 24.28 -13.81 23.06
CA ALA A 523 23.53 -12.59 22.78
C ALA A 523 24.19 -11.74 21.70
N ASP A 524 23.62 -11.81 20.50
CA ASP A 524 24.05 -11.02 19.35
C ASP A 524 23.27 -9.71 19.19
N GLY A 525 23.73 -8.88 18.26
CA GLY A 525 22.93 -7.78 17.74
C GLY A 525 21.75 -8.30 16.91
N PHE A 526 22.06 -9.01 15.83
CA PHE A 526 21.10 -9.62 14.93
C PHE A 526 21.43 -11.10 14.72
N ALA A 527 20.43 -11.96 14.85
CA ALA A 527 20.53 -13.38 14.57
C ALA A 527 19.49 -13.80 13.52
N CYS A 528 19.92 -14.58 12.55
CA CYS A 528 19.03 -15.35 11.68
C CYS A 528 19.58 -16.76 11.63
N LYS A 529 19.13 -17.60 12.57
CA LYS A 529 19.79 -18.86 12.96
C LYS A 529 18.83 -20.04 12.88
N GLU A 530 19.39 -21.26 12.91
CA GLU A 530 18.65 -22.51 13.17
C GLU A 530 17.37 -22.65 12.32
N GLY A 531 17.51 -22.65 10.98
CA GLY A 531 16.35 -22.59 10.10
C GLY A 531 16.63 -22.54 8.61
N SER A 532 15.62 -22.17 7.83
CA SER A 532 15.69 -22.00 6.39
C SER A 532 14.65 -21.00 5.89
N GLY A 533 14.80 -20.52 4.66
CA GLY A 533 13.89 -19.57 4.05
C GLY A 533 14.62 -18.45 3.33
N ASP A 534 14.25 -18.23 2.07
CA ASP A 534 14.92 -17.29 1.19
C ASP A 534 14.32 -15.87 1.31
N GLY A 535 15.03 -14.88 0.78
CA GLY A 535 14.53 -13.51 0.68
C GLY A 535 14.60 -12.68 1.96
N ASN A 536 15.21 -13.19 3.03
CA ASN A 536 15.45 -12.39 4.23
C ASN A 536 16.55 -11.34 3.98
N VAL A 537 16.27 -10.10 4.38
CA VAL A 537 17.15 -8.94 4.15
C VAL A 537 17.35 -8.17 5.45
N LEU A 538 18.61 -7.88 5.76
CA LEU A 538 19.01 -6.87 6.73
C LEU A 538 19.67 -5.71 5.99
N ARG A 539 19.14 -4.49 6.12
CA ARG A 539 19.69 -3.31 5.45
C ARG A 539 19.80 -2.10 6.37
N GLY A 540 20.92 -1.39 6.30
CA GLY A 540 21.11 -0.12 7.01
C GLY A 540 21.27 -0.27 8.52
N ALA A 541 21.59 -1.48 9.01
CA ALA A 541 21.64 -1.80 10.43
C ALA A 541 22.95 -1.37 11.11
N ARG A 542 22.89 -1.17 12.43
CA ARG A 542 24.06 -0.95 13.30
C ARG A 542 24.02 -1.92 14.46
N LEU A 543 25.09 -2.68 14.63
CA LEU A 543 25.18 -3.81 15.56
C LEU A 543 26.41 -3.64 16.44
N TRP A 544 26.25 -3.26 17.71
CA TRP A 544 27.43 -2.91 18.49
C TRP A 544 27.42 -3.24 19.97
N ASN A 545 28.63 -3.43 20.50
CA ASN A 545 28.85 -3.73 21.91
C ASN A 545 28.02 -4.92 22.43
N ASN A 546 27.56 -5.81 21.56
CA ASN A 546 26.90 -7.05 21.96
C ASN A 546 27.95 -8.00 22.54
N VAL A 547 27.55 -8.84 23.48
CA VAL A 547 28.49 -9.68 24.23
C VAL A 547 29.14 -10.75 23.37
N ASP A 548 28.40 -11.28 22.39
CA ASP A 548 28.84 -12.34 21.50
C ASP A 548 29.25 -11.75 20.15
N ASP A 549 28.37 -11.77 19.13
CA ASP A 549 28.65 -11.18 17.82
C ASP A 549 27.77 -9.97 17.50
N GLY A 550 28.18 -9.20 16.49
CA GLY A 550 27.29 -8.20 15.89
C GLY A 550 26.14 -8.88 15.15
N LEU A 551 26.48 -9.79 14.24
CA LEU A 551 25.56 -10.58 13.44
C LEU A 551 25.96 -12.05 13.47
N ASP A 552 25.00 -12.95 13.60
CA ASP A 552 25.22 -14.40 13.52
C ASP A 552 24.14 -15.16 12.72
N LEU A 553 24.57 -15.99 11.76
CA LEU A 553 23.74 -16.83 10.88
C LEU A 553 23.86 -18.33 11.15
N TRP A 554 24.36 -18.73 12.33
CA TRP A 554 24.54 -20.12 12.76
C TRP A 554 23.38 -21.05 12.37
N GLU A 555 23.67 -22.13 11.64
CA GLU A 555 22.72 -23.16 11.19
C GLU A 555 21.54 -22.68 10.32
N PHE A 556 21.63 -21.49 9.72
CA PHE A 556 20.64 -21.04 8.74
C PHE A 556 21.01 -21.49 7.33
N LYS A 557 20.12 -22.25 6.69
CA LYS A 557 20.41 -23.03 5.48
C LYS A 557 20.05 -22.31 4.17
N SER A 558 19.52 -21.09 4.26
CA SER A 558 19.15 -20.26 3.10
C SER A 558 19.99 -18.98 3.02
N GLY A 559 20.06 -18.41 1.82
CA GLY A 559 20.79 -17.16 1.61
C GLY A 559 20.12 -15.99 2.33
N VAL A 560 20.93 -15.18 3.01
CA VAL A 560 20.52 -13.92 3.67
C VAL A 560 21.27 -12.78 3.00
N THR A 561 20.57 -11.70 2.68
CA THR A 561 21.16 -10.49 2.10
C THR A 561 21.39 -9.46 3.19
N ILE A 562 22.62 -8.98 3.31
CA ILE A 562 23.07 -7.99 4.28
C ILE A 562 23.65 -6.81 3.51
N GLU A 563 23.05 -5.65 3.67
CA GLU A 563 23.39 -4.44 2.92
C GLU A 563 23.58 -3.28 3.90
N ASP A 564 24.53 -2.39 3.59
CA ASP A 564 24.67 -1.10 4.29
C ASP A 564 24.76 -1.24 5.82
N THR A 565 25.36 -2.32 6.32
CA THR A 565 25.32 -2.68 7.74
C THR A 565 26.67 -2.42 8.40
N ILE A 566 26.65 -1.85 9.61
CA ILE A 566 27.86 -1.51 10.38
C ILE A 566 27.87 -2.30 11.69
N SER A 567 28.97 -3.00 11.96
CA SER A 567 29.14 -3.84 13.15
C SER A 567 30.42 -3.47 13.92
N TRP A 568 30.32 -3.14 15.21
CA TRP A 568 31.50 -2.78 16.00
C TRP A 568 31.48 -3.12 17.49
N GLY A 569 32.67 -3.30 18.07
CA GLY A 569 32.82 -3.44 19.52
C GLY A 569 32.20 -4.71 20.10
N ASN A 570 31.84 -5.71 19.29
CA ASN A 570 31.22 -6.93 19.79
C ASN A 570 32.27 -7.86 20.43
N GLY A 571 31.86 -8.74 21.36
CA GLY A 571 32.73 -9.76 21.93
C GLY A 571 33.57 -9.38 23.14
N PHE A 572 33.24 -8.28 23.83
CA PHE A 572 33.97 -7.87 25.03
C PHE A 572 33.16 -8.14 26.29
N ASN A 573 33.86 -8.61 27.32
CA ASN A 573 33.28 -8.86 28.64
C ASN A 573 33.01 -7.55 29.42
N ARG A 574 31.98 -6.80 29.02
CA ARG A 574 31.54 -5.56 29.69
C ARG A 574 30.75 -5.80 30.98
N TRP A 575 30.32 -7.04 31.21
CA TRP A 575 29.40 -7.41 32.29
C TRP A 575 30.01 -8.34 33.34
N ASN A 576 31.33 -8.54 33.30
CA ASN A 576 32.09 -9.36 34.26
C ASN A 576 31.64 -10.83 34.34
N PHE A 577 31.27 -11.45 33.21
CA PHE A 577 30.97 -12.87 33.16
C PHE A 577 32.23 -13.71 33.43
N ALA A 578 32.09 -14.79 34.18
CA ALA A 578 33.16 -15.70 34.54
C ALA A 578 32.64 -17.15 34.65
N PRO A 579 33.08 -18.07 33.77
CA PRO A 579 33.94 -17.84 32.61
C PRO A 579 33.27 -16.95 31.56
N PHE A 580 34.03 -16.15 30.81
CA PHE A 580 33.50 -15.41 29.66
C PHE A 580 33.58 -16.26 28.40
N LYS A 581 32.51 -16.25 27.59
CA LYS A 581 32.38 -17.13 26.43
C LYS A 581 32.01 -16.45 25.11
N GLY A 582 31.95 -15.12 25.07
CA GLY A 582 31.63 -14.41 23.81
C GLY A 582 32.69 -14.62 22.74
N ASP A 583 32.24 -14.76 21.49
CA ASP A 583 33.08 -15.02 20.34
C ASP A 583 33.65 -13.74 19.73
N GLY A 584 32.84 -12.71 19.51
CA GLY A 584 33.35 -11.38 19.17
C GLY A 584 33.61 -11.08 17.71
N ASN A 585 32.79 -11.61 16.83
CA ASN A 585 32.85 -11.32 15.41
C ASN A 585 31.96 -10.13 15.04
N GLY A 586 32.36 -9.41 14.00
CA GLY A 586 31.49 -8.40 13.38
C GLY A 586 30.32 -9.04 12.67
N PHE A 587 30.63 -9.97 11.75
CA PHE A 587 29.68 -10.74 10.94
C PHE A 587 30.08 -12.23 10.94
N LYS A 588 29.39 -13.05 11.73
CA LYS A 588 29.48 -14.51 11.74
C LYS A 588 28.46 -15.08 10.75
N LEU A 589 28.91 -15.50 9.57
CA LEU A 589 28.05 -15.82 8.42
C LEU A 589 27.68 -17.31 8.32
N GLY A 590 27.51 -17.98 9.47
CA GLY A 590 26.99 -19.34 9.55
C GLY A 590 27.70 -20.17 10.61
N GLY A 591 27.92 -21.45 10.32
CA GLY A 591 28.42 -22.45 11.28
C GLY A 591 27.32 -23.41 11.71
N GLY A 592 27.67 -24.33 12.60
CA GLY A 592 26.76 -25.39 13.01
C GLY A 592 27.48 -26.62 13.53
N ASN A 593 26.69 -27.57 14.02
CA ASN A 593 27.16 -28.92 14.24
C ASN A 593 27.31 -29.68 12.90
N ASP A 594 28.21 -30.66 12.81
CA ASP A 594 28.53 -31.39 11.57
C ASP A 594 27.31 -31.92 10.78
N GLY A 595 26.22 -32.27 11.47
CA GLY A 595 24.98 -32.77 10.85
C GLY A 595 24.01 -31.67 10.38
N ASP A 596 24.19 -30.44 10.85
CA ASP A 596 23.28 -29.32 10.64
C ASP A 596 23.84 -28.22 9.74
N ILE A 597 25.15 -28.25 9.47
CA ILE A 597 25.79 -27.37 8.48
C ILE A 597 25.27 -27.73 7.07
N GLY A 598 24.72 -26.74 6.38
CA GLY A 598 24.25 -26.84 4.99
C GLY A 598 24.70 -25.64 4.17
N PRO A 599 24.76 -25.75 2.82
CA PRO A 599 25.22 -24.63 1.99
C PRO A 599 24.19 -23.50 1.96
N ALA A 600 24.62 -22.27 2.27
CA ALA A 600 23.80 -21.07 2.15
C ALA A 600 24.52 -20.00 1.31
N ASN A 601 23.81 -19.33 0.42
CA ASN A 601 24.41 -18.36 -0.51
C ASN A 601 24.22 -16.93 0.01
N HIS A 602 24.90 -16.58 1.11
CA HIS A 602 24.78 -15.24 1.70
C HIS A 602 25.39 -14.16 0.80
N ARG A 603 24.81 -12.96 0.85
CA ARG A 603 25.30 -11.77 0.15
C ARG A 603 25.55 -10.67 1.16
N VAL A 604 26.76 -10.15 1.21
CA VAL A 604 27.16 -9.08 2.13
C VAL A 604 27.76 -7.94 1.30
N ILE A 605 27.07 -6.81 1.30
CA ILE A 605 27.33 -5.70 0.39
C ILE A 605 27.47 -4.42 1.21
N ASN A 606 28.45 -3.58 0.86
CA ASN A 606 28.62 -2.23 1.40
C ASN A 606 28.61 -2.17 2.94
N SER A 607 29.14 -3.21 3.61
CA SER A 607 29.08 -3.34 5.06
C SER A 607 30.43 -3.08 5.73
N ILE A 608 30.41 -2.59 6.97
CA ILE A 608 31.59 -2.19 7.73
C ILE A 608 31.70 -3.01 9.02
N ALA A 609 32.85 -3.61 9.29
CA ALA A 609 33.18 -4.24 10.57
C ALA A 609 34.39 -3.55 11.21
N PHE A 610 34.27 -3.04 12.44
CA PHE A 610 35.42 -2.45 13.13
C PHE A 610 35.46 -2.67 14.64
N GLY A 611 36.65 -2.74 15.24
CA GLY A 611 36.79 -2.77 16.69
C GLY A 611 36.13 -3.97 17.39
N ASN A 612 35.80 -5.04 16.67
CA ASN A 612 35.29 -6.29 17.27
C ASN A 612 36.44 -7.06 17.93
N SER A 613 36.18 -7.88 18.96
CA SER A 613 37.26 -8.52 19.72
C SER A 613 37.99 -9.64 18.95
N LYS A 614 37.33 -10.26 17.97
CA LYS A 614 37.92 -11.21 17.00
C LYS A 614 37.77 -10.71 15.56
N ASP A 615 37.07 -11.44 14.70
CA ASP A 615 37.11 -11.24 13.25
C ASP A 615 36.13 -10.16 12.79
N GLY A 616 36.44 -9.47 11.69
CA GLY A 616 35.49 -8.58 11.02
C GLY A 616 34.37 -9.37 10.34
N PHE A 617 34.75 -10.22 9.38
CA PHE A 617 33.85 -11.12 8.65
C PHE A 617 34.39 -12.54 8.69
N THR A 618 33.55 -13.52 9.04
CA THR A 618 33.93 -14.94 9.07
C THR A 618 32.84 -15.81 8.43
N ASP A 619 33.22 -16.80 7.62
CA ASP A 619 32.27 -17.81 7.15
C ASP A 619 31.88 -18.82 8.24
N ASN A 620 32.64 -18.86 9.34
CA ASN A 620 32.41 -19.74 10.48
C ASN A 620 32.12 -21.19 10.09
N SER A 621 32.84 -21.72 9.10
CA SER A 621 32.66 -23.07 8.57
C SER A 621 31.39 -23.33 7.74
N GLN A 622 30.64 -22.29 7.38
CA GLN A 622 29.48 -22.42 6.50
C GLN A 622 29.91 -22.62 5.03
N PRO A 623 29.43 -23.67 4.35
CA PRO A 623 29.62 -23.82 2.92
C PRO A 623 28.60 -22.98 2.14
N GLY A 624 28.81 -22.84 0.83
CA GLY A 624 27.92 -22.09 -0.05
C GLY A 624 28.67 -21.08 -0.90
N LYS A 625 27.94 -20.40 -1.79
CA LYS A 625 28.49 -19.41 -2.72
C LYS A 625 28.21 -18.02 -2.18
N PHE A 626 29.12 -17.53 -1.35
CA PHE A 626 28.95 -16.20 -0.77
C PHE A 626 29.37 -15.12 -1.76
N GLU A 627 28.68 -13.98 -1.70
CA GLU A 627 29.07 -12.76 -2.40
C GLU A 627 29.45 -11.68 -1.37
N LEU A 628 30.71 -11.22 -1.40
CA LEU A 628 31.19 -10.13 -0.56
C LEU A 628 31.64 -8.98 -1.46
N LEU A 629 30.81 -7.94 -1.52
CA LEU A 629 31.01 -6.81 -2.42
C LEU A 629 31.18 -5.52 -1.63
N ARG A 630 32.34 -4.86 -1.81
CA ARG A 630 32.58 -3.52 -1.26
C ARG A 630 32.41 -3.41 0.25
N ASN A 631 32.88 -4.38 1.01
CA ASN A 631 32.88 -4.33 2.47
C ASN A 631 34.19 -3.76 3.01
N THR A 632 34.18 -3.22 4.22
CA THR A 632 35.37 -2.71 4.91
C THR A 632 35.53 -3.35 6.30
N ALA A 633 36.65 -4.03 6.54
CA ALA A 633 37.05 -4.53 7.85
C ALA A 633 38.26 -3.73 8.37
N TRP A 634 38.05 -2.92 9.40
CA TRP A 634 39.08 -2.04 9.94
C TRP A 634 39.26 -2.22 11.45
N ASN A 635 40.49 -2.39 11.93
CA ASN A 635 40.80 -2.38 13.37
C ASN A 635 40.01 -3.41 14.21
N ASN A 636 39.78 -4.62 13.67
CA ASN A 636 39.25 -5.75 14.45
C ASN A 636 40.39 -6.49 15.17
N GLY A 637 40.09 -7.17 16.29
CA GLY A 637 41.09 -7.80 17.15
C GLY A 637 41.84 -8.98 16.52
N ALA A 638 41.20 -9.69 15.58
CA ALA A 638 41.78 -10.81 14.85
C ALA A 638 41.86 -10.55 13.33
N MET A 639 41.10 -11.26 12.49
CA MET A 639 41.17 -11.13 11.03
C MET A 639 40.22 -10.06 10.50
N GLY A 640 40.58 -9.44 9.37
CA GLY A 640 39.59 -8.67 8.60
C GLY A 640 38.53 -9.58 7.97
N PHE A 641 38.98 -10.56 7.18
CA PHE A 641 38.13 -11.56 6.52
C PHE A 641 38.70 -12.98 6.73
N ARG A 642 37.94 -13.88 7.36
CA ARG A 642 38.28 -15.30 7.56
C ARG A 642 37.34 -16.19 6.76
N PHE A 643 37.81 -16.76 5.64
CA PHE A 643 37.00 -17.58 4.75
C PHE A 643 37.78 -18.83 4.32
N HIS A 644 37.33 -19.99 4.79
CA HIS A 644 37.97 -21.27 4.47
C HIS A 644 37.01 -22.27 3.83
N THR A 645 35.73 -22.23 4.18
CA THR A 645 34.74 -23.23 3.80
C THR A 645 33.80 -22.73 2.70
N ALA A 646 33.36 -21.46 2.76
CA ALA A 646 32.51 -20.90 1.72
C ALA A 646 33.27 -20.74 0.40
N ALA A 647 32.66 -21.09 -0.74
CA ALA A 647 33.16 -20.75 -2.07
C ALA A 647 32.88 -19.27 -2.39
N ALA A 648 33.45 -18.37 -1.59
CA ALA A 648 33.14 -16.95 -1.58
C ALA A 648 33.79 -16.19 -2.75
N THR A 649 33.05 -15.24 -3.32
CA THR A 649 33.56 -14.22 -4.24
C THR A 649 33.71 -12.90 -3.50
N LEU A 650 34.95 -12.49 -3.24
CA LEU A 650 35.31 -11.24 -2.57
C LEU A 650 35.78 -10.21 -3.60
N THR A 651 34.96 -9.18 -3.82
CA THR A 651 35.22 -8.11 -4.79
C THR A 651 35.23 -6.74 -4.14
N GLY A 652 36.30 -5.98 -4.35
CA GLY A 652 36.34 -4.57 -3.96
C GLY A 652 36.29 -4.31 -2.45
N ASN A 653 36.69 -5.26 -1.61
CA ASN A 653 36.68 -5.13 -0.16
C ASN A 653 37.98 -4.50 0.38
N ILE A 654 37.92 -3.88 1.55
CA ILE A 654 39.08 -3.35 2.27
C ILE A 654 39.28 -4.09 3.59
N ALA A 655 40.49 -4.57 3.85
CA ALA A 655 40.96 -4.96 5.17
C ALA A 655 42.17 -4.11 5.57
N ALA A 656 42.10 -3.43 6.72
CA ALA A 656 43.13 -2.50 7.19
C ALA A 656 43.27 -2.53 8.72
N SER A 657 44.50 -2.42 9.23
CA SER A 657 44.77 -2.30 10.68
C SER A 657 44.17 -3.40 11.59
N ASN A 658 43.82 -4.59 11.09
CA ASN A 658 43.30 -5.69 11.92
C ASN A 658 44.44 -6.38 12.70
N GLY A 659 44.15 -6.93 13.88
CA GLY A 659 45.14 -7.37 14.86
C GLY A 659 46.00 -8.57 14.45
N GLU A 660 45.41 -9.59 13.81
CA GLU A 660 46.15 -10.77 13.33
C GLU A 660 46.63 -10.58 11.88
N ALA A 661 45.70 -10.47 10.94
CA ALA A 661 46.02 -10.24 9.53
C ALA A 661 44.84 -9.63 8.76
N PRO A 662 45.08 -9.05 7.55
CA PRO A 662 43.99 -8.56 6.71
C PRO A 662 42.99 -9.66 6.34
N THR A 663 43.48 -10.85 6.02
CA THR A 663 42.65 -11.98 5.58
C THR A 663 43.27 -13.34 5.92
N SER A 664 42.42 -14.35 6.12
CA SER A 664 42.77 -15.77 6.10
C SER A 664 41.87 -16.48 5.08
N LEU A 665 42.42 -16.79 3.91
CA LEU A 665 41.68 -17.37 2.77
C LEU A 665 42.24 -18.74 2.36
N SER A 666 41.38 -19.63 1.87
CA SER A 666 41.79 -20.86 1.18
C SER A 666 41.95 -20.66 -0.33
N LYS A 667 42.22 -21.74 -1.08
CA LYS A 667 42.26 -21.72 -2.56
C LYS A 667 40.86 -21.68 -3.21
N ALA A 668 39.79 -21.93 -2.45
CA ALA A 668 38.43 -21.98 -2.98
C ALA A 668 37.82 -20.59 -3.21
N GLN A 669 38.32 -19.55 -2.55
CA GLN A 669 37.79 -18.20 -2.67
C GLN A 669 38.29 -17.49 -3.93
N ILE A 670 37.39 -16.73 -4.58
CA ILE A 670 37.72 -15.83 -5.69
C ILE A 670 37.93 -14.44 -5.11
N SER A 671 39.13 -13.88 -5.22
CA SER A 671 39.48 -12.56 -4.67
C SER A 671 39.93 -11.61 -5.79
N ARG A 672 39.24 -10.48 -5.96
CA ARG A 672 39.52 -9.49 -7.02
C ARG A 672 39.35 -8.05 -6.53
N GLY A 673 40.31 -7.20 -6.84
CA GLY A 673 40.23 -5.76 -6.58
C GLY A 673 40.09 -5.38 -5.09
N ASN A 674 40.46 -6.27 -4.17
CA ASN A 674 40.46 -6.01 -2.73
C ASN A 674 41.77 -5.35 -2.29
N SER A 675 41.78 -4.73 -1.11
CA SER A 675 42.95 -4.02 -0.57
C SER A 675 44.19 -4.90 -0.39
N TRP A 676 44.02 -6.22 -0.22
CA TRP A 676 45.11 -7.19 -0.10
C TRP A 676 45.58 -7.78 -1.44
N ASN A 677 44.96 -7.39 -2.56
CA ASN A 677 45.35 -7.90 -3.88
C ASN A 677 46.44 -7.06 -4.57
N ASP A 678 46.66 -5.81 -4.17
CA ASP A 678 47.59 -4.88 -4.83
C ASP A 678 49.01 -4.89 -4.24
N GLY A 679 49.25 -5.68 -3.20
CA GLY A 679 50.54 -5.79 -2.51
C GLY A 679 50.86 -4.63 -1.56
N LYS A 680 49.94 -3.67 -1.35
CA LYS A 680 50.12 -2.58 -0.41
C LYS A 680 49.54 -2.92 0.97
N THR A 681 50.18 -2.43 2.01
CA THR A 681 49.62 -2.47 3.36
C THR A 681 48.66 -1.30 3.56
N TRP A 682 47.40 -1.61 3.86
CA TRP A 682 46.39 -0.62 4.21
C TRP A 682 46.36 -0.39 5.72
N ASN A 683 46.31 0.87 6.11
CA ASN A 683 46.29 1.35 7.50
C ASN A 683 45.45 2.63 7.60
N ASP A 684 45.44 3.27 8.77
CA ASP A 684 44.61 4.44 9.03
C ASP A 684 44.87 5.62 8.07
N ALA A 685 46.12 5.81 7.60
CA ALA A 685 46.46 6.86 6.63
C ALA A 685 45.94 6.57 5.21
N SER A 686 45.38 5.38 4.98
CA SER A 686 44.75 5.01 3.71
C SER A 686 43.32 5.56 3.59
N PHE A 687 42.76 6.08 4.67
CA PHE A 687 41.38 6.58 4.74
C PHE A 687 41.34 8.11 4.89
N VAL A 688 40.31 8.73 4.35
CA VAL A 688 40.02 10.16 4.53
C VAL A 688 39.75 10.46 6.00
N SER A 689 38.97 9.59 6.66
CA SER A 689 38.69 9.67 8.09
C SER A 689 38.59 8.28 8.72
N VAL A 690 39.14 8.15 9.93
CA VAL A 690 38.95 7.00 10.84
C VAL A 690 38.16 7.39 12.09
N ASP A 691 37.49 8.55 12.06
CA ASP A 691 36.69 9.04 13.19
C ASP A 691 35.38 8.24 13.31
N THR A 692 35.36 7.29 14.24
CA THR A 692 34.22 6.41 14.47
C THR A 692 32.95 7.13 14.90
N ARG A 693 33.05 8.38 15.39
CA ARG A 693 31.89 9.19 15.79
C ARG A 693 30.97 9.51 14.61
N LEU A 694 31.49 9.45 13.38
CA LEU A 694 30.74 9.73 12.15
C LEU A 694 29.60 8.73 11.89
N VAL A 695 29.68 7.52 12.43
CA VAL A 695 28.66 6.45 12.25
C VAL A 695 27.88 6.13 13.53
N GLN A 696 28.26 6.73 14.66
CA GLN A 696 27.68 6.48 15.99
C GLN A 696 26.62 7.52 16.42
N GLY A 697 26.38 8.53 15.60
CA GLY A 697 25.38 9.57 15.86
C GLY A 697 23.92 9.09 15.79
N ALA A 698 22.99 9.99 16.07
CA ALA A 698 21.57 9.72 15.84
C ALA A 698 21.29 9.49 14.33
N ARG A 699 20.33 8.61 14.04
CA ARG A 699 19.75 8.48 12.70
C ARG A 699 18.90 9.70 12.37
N ASP A 700 18.71 9.96 11.09
CA ASP A 700 17.72 10.93 10.62
C ASP A 700 16.28 10.41 10.73
N ILE A 701 15.31 11.22 10.30
CA ILE A 701 13.88 10.88 10.36
C ILE A 701 13.48 9.70 9.44
N HIS A 702 14.32 9.34 8.47
CA HIS A 702 14.12 8.20 7.58
C HIS A 702 14.84 6.95 8.09
N GLY A 703 15.61 7.07 9.17
CA GLY A 703 16.38 5.98 9.77
C GLY A 703 17.79 5.86 9.22
N LYS A 704 18.26 6.74 8.33
CA LYS A 704 19.61 6.66 7.77
C LYS A 704 20.62 7.31 8.70
N ILE A 705 21.88 6.85 8.63
CA ILE A 705 22.99 7.60 9.21
C ILE A 705 23.37 8.76 8.30
N LYS A 706 24.01 9.79 8.85
CA LYS A 706 24.52 10.90 8.03
C LYS A 706 25.65 10.40 7.11
N PRO A 707 25.57 10.62 5.79
CA PRO A 707 26.68 10.34 4.89
C PRO A 707 27.96 11.05 5.35
N SER A 708 29.08 10.35 5.31
CA SER A 708 30.37 10.83 5.79
C SER A 708 31.53 10.21 5.01
N ASP A 709 32.73 10.70 5.28
CA ASP A 709 33.99 10.22 4.72
C ASP A 709 34.62 9.08 5.54
N PHE A 710 33.89 8.53 6.52
CA PHE A 710 34.35 7.45 7.37
C PHE A 710 34.76 6.24 6.53
N LEU A 711 36.04 5.86 6.65
CA LEU A 711 36.68 4.75 5.94
C LEU A 711 36.61 4.82 4.40
N LEU A 712 36.39 6.01 3.83
CA LEU A 712 36.57 6.22 2.39
C LEU A 712 38.08 6.27 2.04
N PRO A 713 38.54 5.62 0.96
CA PRO A 713 39.95 5.67 0.57
C PRO A 713 40.43 7.07 0.18
N THR A 714 41.61 7.49 0.62
CA THR A 714 42.24 8.75 0.18
C THR A 714 42.58 8.77 -1.31
N SER A 715 42.65 7.59 -1.94
CA SER A 715 42.88 7.45 -3.38
C SER A 715 41.67 7.86 -4.23
N GLY A 716 40.48 8.01 -3.64
CA GLY A 716 39.22 8.22 -4.35
C GLY A 716 38.70 6.99 -5.11
N GLY A 717 39.33 5.82 -4.92
CA GLY A 717 38.91 4.57 -5.55
C GLY A 717 37.55 4.09 -5.02
N THR A 718 36.72 3.53 -5.90
CA THR A 718 35.42 2.91 -5.55
C THR A 718 35.62 1.50 -4.99
N ILE A 719 36.33 1.41 -3.86
CA ILE A 719 36.65 0.19 -3.11
C ILE A 719 36.25 0.40 -1.65
N GLY A 720 35.82 -0.67 -0.98
CA GLY A 720 35.29 -0.61 0.37
C GLY A 720 33.88 -0.02 0.43
N ALA A 721 33.36 -0.05 1.65
CA ALA A 721 32.02 0.41 1.96
C ALA A 721 31.96 1.95 2.00
N THR A 722 30.77 2.48 1.76
CA THR A 722 30.42 3.90 1.91
C THR A 722 29.26 4.05 2.89
N THR A 723 29.23 5.18 3.59
CA THR A 723 28.09 5.57 4.44
C THR A 723 27.05 6.40 3.67
N ASP A 724 27.31 6.69 2.40
CA ASP A 724 26.35 7.30 1.47
C ASP A 724 25.43 6.21 0.88
N TRP A 725 24.33 5.94 1.59
CA TRP A 725 23.32 4.96 1.22
C TRP A 725 22.23 5.64 0.36
N ASN A 726 22.50 5.78 -0.94
CA ASN A 726 21.50 6.24 -1.91
C ASN A 726 20.46 5.12 -2.16
N ASP A 727 19.18 5.51 -2.26
CA ASP A 727 18.05 4.58 -2.48
C ASP A 727 18.02 3.94 -3.88
#